data_AF-A0A3L7VB47-F1
#
_entry.id   AF-A0A3L7VB47-F1
#
_cell.length_a   1.000
_cell.length_b   1.000
_cell.length_c   1.000
_cell.angle_alpha   90.00
_cell.angle_beta   90.00
_cell.angle_gamma   90.00
#
_symmetry.space_group_name_H-M   'P 1'
#
loop_
_entity.id
_entity.type
_entity.pdbx_description
1 polymer ?
#
loop_
_entity_poly.entity_id
_entity_poly.type
_entity_poly.pdbx_seq_one_letter_code
_entity_poly.pdbx_strand_id
1 'polypeptide(L)'
;MSWSREAYRSDKSYQQLRQLIYMQMAATDLLHDHEAMAQVELPEGLLANLEEKHRLVAQMQAPCDRRIEEFLGEHFRELAGDSPLRLPMHSLSLSQHGMARELSLPDGASLFQNDMVSSYRLANGVLHNPKTDRRTTQGTFHVAEGGLPIAGDKRAVPKHVFMQLFRAAVAAPLANLQVPFTLERTDQVSSWVSLLIRPLVRPRVPGYCQEQTMEIRFFAPGGLVSNLDFVESIFGNAGDPLLPDNDAALDVEHWTGHTGCVILAPHLIELTKKELGLCHWDQATERQRRDGMCWKDPGEKYNDGVAFKATCRTAGGVIVTLIADNYYGYCKKEVKTQISYAANLLGNVEEEHAGGTLAFITHNLGDEFQWNSRRYNGRTMADLVADYSEFIEWHPDGYGIDKNFANLVYVRENARASIPLRSVMWQIDGQEKRIPLEQGKIYMSPSGYKVQMEKHPCAPSWRLIGTAGDGTVCHKPCTVSGGGKSEISKSLSDYMQGGSIFVSDIDSDFAKLDEIFARDYSDRWREGSSEKPDYQQHESRRVLDPRRSLGSVIKLLTPSRDYTEEYNDWLSKIPSHIYAMAFIIKRFYKEEWQGDWRSHFGVDVVNGEPGHELKYDNRKLVGMYLRVGLDSSGRWRMYKLRQDFAAARKIQLEDDITASIVVPGRELSEPLHDRLESFKFVSNCEYRLFQRPDDAVHRGLDKQTERDIADVGNFFCNFEALDRSAVAQEASNIIELEQYSEPMRQRLEGFLQSDEDYVVSSASPRLIDGKPSKNPRYLQDRPDLINPQDRYVAFRGIQLFRGVGSNAPVPLPVSAILSGRRNNPPDRAAGIRSLALYNPIHYHELPELMMDYVCSLTGKSPSTTGAGSEGALTKGPFNALAMVHDLNATLVSMALTGLGGFSTAAGHIGPEIEVGHDISMFVPEIWCRLRPEERDPVAMIRDGMLEALQDREHNGVLVPVSRLGYRITSRFVRRYFGRVFDNPLKVFDEKILCPETQDLDSFLDGVLYVAEAQQRVAKVYFEDGSIANACPPLKALLEIMATGKWDGKTAQDPGFRQMFTRESVLQSDWYKARLVAKQDVDIRLAKRKLASLQGYCQQANHQQVIERLQLTERLKRARLDLDRYESAEYLQSLRGCIGVDPAL
;
A
#
# COMPACT_ATOMS: atom_id res chain seq x y z
N MET A 1 -12.02 -15.70 -7.34
CA MET A 1 -12.59 -14.97 -8.47
C MET A 1 -11.59 -13.89 -8.85
N SER A 2 -10.79 -14.12 -9.90
CA SER A 2 -9.79 -13.16 -10.36
C SER A 2 -10.20 -12.66 -11.73
N TRP A 3 -10.12 -11.34 -11.92
CA TRP A 3 -10.00 -10.74 -13.24
C TRP A 3 -8.85 -11.45 -14.00
N SER A 4 -9.09 -11.82 -15.26
CA SER A 4 -8.09 -12.44 -16.13
C SER A 4 -7.95 -11.60 -17.40
N ARG A 5 -6.75 -11.02 -17.62
CA ARG A 5 -6.41 -10.38 -18.90
C ARG A 5 -6.64 -11.34 -20.07
N GLU A 6 -6.38 -12.63 -19.88
CA GLU A 6 -6.51 -13.65 -20.91
C GLU A 6 -7.96 -13.90 -21.32
N ALA A 7 -8.91 -13.79 -20.38
CA ALA A 7 -10.33 -13.88 -20.71
C ALA A 7 -10.77 -12.75 -21.64
N TYR A 8 -10.20 -11.54 -21.48
CA TYR A 8 -10.41 -10.41 -22.40
C TYR A 8 -9.74 -10.61 -23.77
N ARG A 9 -8.73 -11.50 -23.86
CA ARG A 9 -8.06 -11.85 -25.14
C ARG A 9 -8.84 -12.89 -25.95
N SER A 10 -9.90 -13.49 -25.41
CA SER A 10 -10.62 -14.57 -26.06
C SER A 10 -11.91 -14.07 -26.70
N ASP A 11 -11.99 -14.09 -28.03
CA ASP A 11 -13.22 -13.81 -28.79
C ASP A 11 -14.41 -14.65 -28.30
N LYS A 12 -14.17 -15.92 -27.96
CA LYS A 12 -15.22 -16.79 -27.43
C LYS A 12 -15.85 -16.25 -26.14
N SER A 13 -15.02 -15.92 -25.13
CA SER A 13 -15.47 -15.33 -23.87
C SER A 13 -16.19 -14.00 -24.08
N TYR A 14 -15.70 -13.18 -25.01
CA TYR A 14 -16.32 -11.91 -25.38
C TYR A 14 -17.73 -12.12 -25.97
N GLN A 15 -17.88 -13.02 -26.94
CA GLN A 15 -19.19 -13.33 -27.54
C GLN A 15 -20.15 -13.95 -26.52
N GLN A 16 -19.66 -14.83 -25.64
CA GLN A 16 -20.48 -15.40 -24.56
C GLN A 16 -21.01 -14.32 -23.61
N LEU A 17 -20.19 -13.32 -23.28
CA LEU A 17 -20.59 -12.21 -22.42
C LEU A 17 -21.65 -11.33 -23.09
N ARG A 18 -21.50 -11.02 -24.39
CA ARG A 18 -22.52 -10.29 -25.16
C ARG A 18 -23.83 -11.05 -25.24
N GLN A 19 -23.77 -12.36 -25.51
CA GLN A 19 -24.94 -13.23 -25.50
C GLN A 19 -25.66 -13.23 -24.14
N LEU A 20 -24.91 -13.26 -23.04
CA LEU A 20 -25.47 -13.16 -21.69
C LEU A 20 -26.17 -11.81 -21.46
N ILE A 21 -25.58 -10.70 -21.92
CA ILE A 21 -26.17 -9.36 -21.81
C ILE A 21 -27.53 -9.32 -22.55
N TYR A 22 -27.57 -9.76 -23.80
CA TYR A 22 -28.82 -9.79 -24.58
C TYR A 22 -29.87 -10.68 -23.93
N MET A 23 -29.48 -11.87 -23.50
CA MET A 23 -30.38 -12.81 -22.82
C MET A 23 -30.95 -12.21 -21.53
N GLN A 24 -30.14 -11.53 -20.73
CA GLN A 24 -30.58 -10.92 -19.49
C GLN A 24 -31.52 -9.73 -19.75
N MET A 25 -31.21 -8.88 -20.74
CA MET A 25 -32.08 -7.76 -21.10
C MET A 25 -33.42 -8.23 -21.68
N ALA A 26 -33.43 -9.30 -22.49
CA ALA A 26 -34.66 -9.89 -23.01
C ALA A 26 -35.50 -10.52 -21.88
N ALA A 27 -34.89 -11.34 -21.01
CA ALA A 27 -35.59 -11.95 -19.88
C ALA A 27 -36.14 -10.93 -18.87
N THR A 28 -35.58 -9.72 -18.83
CA THR A 28 -36.05 -8.61 -17.98
C THR A 28 -37.05 -7.67 -18.65
N ASP A 29 -37.55 -8.04 -19.84
CA ASP A 29 -38.51 -7.25 -20.63
C ASP A 29 -37.98 -5.85 -20.98
N LEU A 30 -36.65 -5.71 -21.14
CA LEU A 30 -35.98 -4.47 -21.51
C LEU A 30 -35.67 -4.40 -23.02
N LEU A 31 -35.74 -5.52 -23.74
CA LEU A 31 -35.53 -5.59 -25.20
C LEU A 31 -36.84 -5.90 -25.92
N HIS A 32 -37.22 -5.07 -26.88
CA HIS A 32 -38.41 -5.28 -27.72
C HIS A 32 -38.09 -5.29 -29.24
N ASP A 33 -36.85 -4.95 -29.61
CA ASP A 33 -36.43 -4.78 -31.00
C ASP A 33 -36.16 -6.14 -31.66
N HIS A 34 -36.68 -6.34 -32.86
CA HIS A 34 -36.52 -7.60 -33.59
C HIS A 34 -35.04 -7.92 -33.89
N GLU A 35 -34.21 -6.92 -34.21
CA GLU A 35 -32.78 -7.16 -34.46
C GLU A 35 -32.02 -7.52 -33.17
N ALA A 36 -32.43 -6.98 -32.02
CA ALA A 36 -31.83 -7.29 -30.73
C ALA A 36 -32.26 -8.65 -30.21
N MET A 37 -33.54 -8.98 -30.39
CA MET A 37 -34.09 -10.30 -30.09
C MET A 37 -33.47 -11.38 -30.98
N ALA A 38 -33.10 -11.05 -32.22
CA ALA A 38 -32.35 -11.97 -33.10
C ALA A 38 -30.92 -12.26 -32.61
N GLN A 39 -30.34 -11.42 -31.74
CA GLN A 39 -29.06 -11.70 -31.11
C GLN A 39 -29.19 -12.71 -29.94
N VAL A 40 -30.40 -12.96 -29.43
CA VAL A 40 -30.61 -13.91 -28.34
C VAL A 40 -30.59 -15.34 -28.89
N GLU A 41 -29.53 -16.10 -28.61
CA GLU A 41 -29.40 -17.52 -29.01
C GLU A 41 -30.22 -18.47 -28.11
N LEU A 42 -31.54 -18.24 -28.00
CA LEU A 42 -32.48 -19.11 -27.28
C LEU A 42 -33.71 -19.42 -28.14
N PRO A 43 -34.29 -20.64 -28.05
CA PRO A 43 -35.58 -20.93 -28.65
C PRO A 43 -36.66 -19.99 -28.09
N GLU A 44 -37.50 -19.42 -28.97
CA GLU A 44 -38.55 -18.45 -28.62
C GLU A 44 -39.45 -18.91 -27.47
N GLY A 45 -39.88 -20.18 -27.48
CA GLY A 45 -40.70 -20.75 -26.41
C GLY A 45 -39.99 -20.86 -25.05
N LEU A 46 -38.65 -20.96 -25.03
CA LEU A 46 -37.87 -20.95 -23.79
C LEU A 46 -37.69 -19.52 -23.27
N LEU A 47 -37.47 -18.55 -24.17
CA LEU A 47 -37.35 -17.13 -23.80
C LEU A 47 -38.66 -16.59 -23.23
N ALA A 48 -39.80 -16.84 -23.90
CA ALA A 48 -41.12 -16.47 -23.38
C ALA A 48 -41.42 -17.12 -22.02
N ASN A 49 -40.95 -18.36 -21.80
CA ASN A 49 -41.06 -19.01 -20.50
C ASN A 49 -40.18 -18.34 -19.42
N LEU A 50 -38.99 -17.88 -19.78
CA LEU A 50 -38.09 -17.15 -18.88
C LEU A 50 -38.66 -15.78 -18.53
N GLU A 51 -39.25 -15.05 -19.48
CA GLU A 51 -39.93 -13.77 -19.24
C GLU A 51 -41.08 -13.90 -18.24
N GLU A 52 -41.99 -14.87 -18.43
CA GLU A 52 -43.11 -15.09 -17.50
C GLU A 52 -42.63 -15.50 -16.10
N LYS A 53 -41.57 -16.33 -16.02
CA LYS A 53 -40.94 -16.66 -14.73
C LYS A 53 -40.28 -15.44 -14.10
N HIS A 54 -39.62 -14.59 -14.90
CA HIS A 54 -39.01 -13.37 -14.41
C HIS A 54 -40.07 -12.40 -13.87
N ARG A 55 -41.26 -12.27 -14.48
CA ARG A 55 -42.35 -11.46 -13.91
C ARG A 55 -42.78 -11.90 -12.50
N LEU A 56 -42.72 -13.19 -12.21
CA LEU A 56 -42.95 -13.74 -10.86
C LEU A 56 -41.77 -13.46 -9.92
N VAL A 57 -40.53 -13.60 -10.42
CA VAL A 57 -39.28 -13.41 -9.65
C VAL A 57 -38.94 -11.92 -9.43
N ALA A 58 -39.37 -11.01 -10.30
CA ALA A 58 -39.12 -9.57 -10.21
C ALA A 58 -39.74 -8.94 -8.95
N GLN A 59 -40.65 -9.65 -8.28
CA GLN A 59 -41.19 -9.28 -6.97
C GLN A 59 -40.31 -9.74 -5.80
N MET A 60 -39.34 -10.62 -6.03
CA MET A 60 -38.42 -11.13 -5.02
C MET A 60 -37.24 -10.17 -4.85
N GLN A 61 -37.03 -9.71 -3.61
CA GLN A 61 -35.87 -8.92 -3.24
C GLN A 61 -34.69 -9.82 -2.87
N ALA A 62 -33.50 -9.45 -3.36
CA ALA A 62 -32.26 -10.07 -2.93
C ALA A 62 -32.07 -9.94 -1.41
N PRO A 63 -31.47 -10.94 -0.73
CA PRO A 63 -31.30 -10.91 0.72
C PRO A 63 -30.51 -9.68 1.22
N CYS A 64 -29.50 -9.23 0.49
CA CYS A 64 -28.74 -8.02 0.80
C CYS A 64 -29.60 -6.75 0.73
N ASP A 65 -30.46 -6.64 -0.29
CA ASP A 65 -31.33 -5.49 -0.51
C ASP A 65 -32.39 -5.42 0.58
N ARG A 66 -32.92 -6.57 0.98
CA ARG A 66 -33.84 -6.70 2.12
C ARG A 66 -33.21 -6.18 3.41
N ARG A 67 -31.96 -6.57 3.73
CA ARG A 67 -31.24 -6.06 4.92
C ARG A 67 -31.08 -4.54 4.89
N ILE A 68 -30.83 -3.96 3.71
CA ILE A 68 -30.71 -2.51 3.52
C ILE A 68 -32.06 -1.81 3.71
N GLU A 69 -33.12 -2.31 3.09
CA GLU A 69 -34.46 -1.72 3.20
C GLU A 69 -35.09 -1.89 4.58
N GLU A 70 -34.83 -3.01 5.27
CA GLU A 70 -35.21 -3.20 6.68
C GLU A 70 -34.56 -2.13 7.54
N PHE A 71 -33.25 -1.90 7.39
CA PHE A 71 -32.55 -0.81 8.07
C PHE A 71 -33.17 0.56 7.77
N LEU A 72 -33.41 0.89 6.50
CA LEU A 72 -34.01 2.17 6.11
C LEU A 72 -35.44 2.31 6.67
N GLY A 73 -36.25 1.26 6.60
CA GLY A 73 -37.62 1.24 7.10
C GLY A 73 -37.70 1.41 8.61
N GLU A 74 -36.82 0.75 9.36
CA GLU A 74 -36.71 0.92 10.81
C GLU A 74 -36.19 2.31 11.17
N HIS A 75 -35.10 2.73 10.53
CA HIS A 75 -34.45 4.00 10.84
C HIS A 75 -35.36 5.19 10.55
N PHE A 76 -36.11 5.18 9.45
CA PHE A 76 -36.97 6.31 9.03
C PHE A 76 -38.46 6.11 9.34
N ARG A 77 -38.84 5.12 10.15
CA ARG A 77 -40.25 4.75 10.43
C ARG A 77 -41.16 5.94 10.76
N GLU A 78 -40.69 6.84 11.62
CA GLU A 78 -41.45 8.02 12.08
C GLU A 78 -41.61 9.11 11.01
N LEU A 79 -40.72 9.15 10.01
CA LEU A 79 -40.67 10.19 8.98
C LEU A 79 -41.23 9.72 7.63
N ALA A 80 -41.12 8.43 7.33
CA ALA A 80 -41.47 7.87 6.02
C ALA A 80 -42.99 7.79 5.78
N GLY A 81 -43.79 7.62 6.85
CA GLY A 81 -45.24 7.44 6.75
C GLY A 81 -45.59 6.26 5.82
N ASP A 82 -46.54 6.47 4.92
CA ASP A 82 -46.97 5.46 3.92
C ASP A 82 -46.02 5.34 2.70
N SER A 83 -44.92 6.10 2.68
CA SER A 83 -43.97 6.13 1.56
C SER A 83 -42.60 5.56 1.99
N PRO A 84 -42.44 4.21 1.98
CA PRO A 84 -41.21 3.56 2.40
C PRO A 84 -40.04 3.91 1.48
N LEU A 85 -38.84 3.96 2.04
CA LEU A 85 -37.60 4.10 1.26
C LEU A 85 -37.29 2.76 0.60
N ARG A 86 -37.38 2.69 -0.72
CA ARG A 86 -37.10 1.50 -1.52
C ARG A 86 -35.86 1.70 -2.38
N LEU A 87 -35.07 0.66 -2.53
CA LEU A 87 -33.98 0.59 -3.50
C LEU A 87 -34.54 0.47 -4.93
N PRO A 88 -33.73 0.71 -5.97
CA PRO A 88 -34.16 0.50 -7.35
C PRO A 88 -34.56 -0.97 -7.62
N MET A 89 -35.86 -1.23 -7.79
CA MET A 89 -36.43 -2.59 -7.92
C MET A 89 -36.11 -3.28 -9.27
N HIS A 90 -35.96 -2.51 -10.36
CA HIS A 90 -35.74 -3.03 -11.71
C HIS A 90 -34.34 -2.67 -12.22
N SER A 91 -33.30 -3.20 -11.56
CA SER A 91 -31.92 -3.00 -11.98
C SER A 91 -31.38 -4.19 -12.79
N LEU A 92 -30.63 -3.90 -13.84
CA LEU A 92 -29.81 -4.89 -14.54
C LEU A 92 -28.67 -5.33 -13.61
N SER A 93 -28.75 -6.54 -13.07
CA SER A 93 -27.77 -7.08 -12.13
C SER A 93 -26.54 -7.64 -12.85
N LEU A 94 -25.36 -7.15 -12.50
CA LEU A 94 -24.09 -7.59 -13.06
C LEU A 94 -23.65 -8.90 -12.40
N SER A 95 -24.06 -10.03 -12.97
CA SER A 95 -23.82 -11.36 -12.41
C SER A 95 -22.44 -11.94 -12.75
N GLN A 96 -21.75 -11.37 -13.73
CA GLN A 96 -20.44 -11.84 -14.18
C GLN A 96 -19.48 -10.68 -14.46
N HIS A 97 -18.21 -10.91 -14.10
CA HIS A 97 -17.13 -9.97 -14.37
C HIS A 97 -17.01 -9.61 -15.85
N GLY A 98 -16.97 -8.31 -16.15
CA GLY A 98 -16.78 -7.78 -17.50
C GLY A 98 -18.07 -7.29 -18.16
N MET A 99 -19.25 -7.70 -17.67
CA MET A 99 -20.54 -7.21 -18.19
C MET A 99 -20.61 -5.69 -18.11
N ALA A 100 -20.16 -5.09 -17.00
CA ALA A 100 -20.16 -3.65 -16.83
C ALA A 100 -19.32 -2.92 -17.89
N ARG A 101 -18.17 -3.51 -18.27
CA ARG A 101 -17.29 -2.94 -19.30
C ARG A 101 -17.98 -2.91 -20.65
N GLU A 102 -18.56 -4.02 -21.07
CA GLU A 102 -19.28 -4.06 -22.34
C GLU A 102 -20.51 -3.15 -22.33
N LEU A 103 -21.22 -3.05 -21.20
CA LEU A 103 -22.35 -2.14 -21.07
C LEU A 103 -21.96 -0.65 -21.13
N SER A 104 -20.68 -0.32 -20.93
CA SER A 104 -20.19 1.07 -20.86
C SER A 104 -20.00 1.76 -22.21
N LEU A 105 -20.13 1.01 -23.31
CA LEU A 105 -19.97 1.48 -24.69
C LEU A 105 -21.10 0.94 -25.57
N PRO A 106 -21.44 1.59 -26.69
CA PRO A 106 -22.50 1.11 -27.57
C PRO A 106 -22.05 -0.16 -28.29
N ASP A 107 -23.00 -1.04 -28.59
CA ASP A 107 -22.70 -2.29 -29.27
C ASP A 107 -22.13 -2.04 -30.68
N GLY A 108 -20.88 -2.44 -30.92
CA GLY A 108 -20.19 -2.25 -32.20
C GLY A 108 -19.59 -0.84 -32.42
N ALA A 109 -19.74 0.10 -31.48
CA ALA A 109 -19.13 1.43 -31.57
C ALA A 109 -17.98 1.60 -30.56
N SER A 110 -17.08 2.53 -30.86
CA SER A 110 -15.90 2.83 -30.05
C SER A 110 -16.04 4.07 -29.16
N LEU A 111 -17.14 4.83 -29.27
CA LEU A 111 -17.37 6.07 -28.54
C LEU A 111 -18.76 6.11 -27.90
N PHE A 112 -18.83 6.51 -26.64
CA PHE A 112 -20.05 6.96 -25.98
C PHE A 112 -19.82 8.30 -25.28
N GLN A 113 -20.76 9.24 -25.39
CA GLN A 113 -20.66 10.52 -24.72
C GLN A 113 -22.03 11.01 -24.23
N ASN A 114 -22.04 11.49 -22.98
CA ASN A 114 -23.13 12.30 -22.42
C ASN A 114 -22.56 13.46 -21.59
N ASP A 115 -23.42 14.19 -20.87
CA ASP A 115 -23.01 15.33 -20.02
C ASP A 115 -22.09 14.93 -18.85
N MET A 116 -22.07 13.66 -18.48
CA MET A 116 -21.38 13.15 -17.30
C MET A 116 -20.07 12.43 -17.63
N VAL A 117 -19.95 11.79 -18.78
CA VAL A 117 -18.78 10.97 -19.15
C VAL A 117 -18.60 10.87 -20.66
N SER A 118 -17.34 10.86 -21.10
CA SER A 118 -16.93 10.42 -22.43
C SER A 118 -16.16 9.11 -22.30
N SER A 119 -16.60 8.08 -22.98
CA SER A 119 -16.05 6.71 -22.92
C SER A 119 -15.56 6.27 -24.29
N TYR A 120 -14.41 5.62 -24.33
CA TYR A 120 -13.75 5.17 -25.55
C TYR A 120 -13.32 3.72 -25.44
N ARG A 121 -13.57 2.93 -26.48
CA ARG A 121 -12.92 1.63 -26.71
C ARG A 121 -11.52 1.90 -27.26
N LEU A 122 -10.51 1.24 -26.73
CA LEU A 122 -9.12 1.45 -27.11
C LEU A 122 -8.43 0.14 -27.48
N ALA A 123 -7.39 0.23 -28.31
CA ALA A 123 -6.47 -0.87 -28.60
C ALA A 123 -5.77 -1.45 -27.35
N ASN A 124 -5.65 -0.65 -26.27
CA ASN A 124 -5.06 -1.06 -24.99
C ASN A 124 -6.06 -1.16 -23.82
N GLY A 125 -7.37 -1.05 -24.06
CA GLY A 125 -8.38 -1.17 -23.00
C GLY A 125 -9.62 -0.29 -23.20
N VAL A 126 -10.05 0.37 -22.12
CA VAL A 126 -11.15 1.36 -22.13
C VAL A 126 -10.69 2.65 -21.45
N LEU A 127 -11.11 3.79 -21.98
CA LEU A 127 -10.89 5.10 -21.37
C LEU A 127 -12.22 5.72 -21.01
N HIS A 128 -12.33 6.22 -19.78
CA HIS A 128 -13.48 6.99 -19.36
C HIS A 128 -13.06 8.32 -18.74
N ASN A 129 -13.50 9.41 -19.36
CA ASN A 129 -13.25 10.78 -18.93
C ASN A 129 -14.53 11.37 -18.33
N PRO A 130 -14.68 11.37 -16.98
CA PRO A 130 -15.86 11.92 -16.32
C PRO A 130 -15.87 13.46 -16.40
N LYS A 131 -17.01 14.08 -16.10
CA LYS A 131 -17.18 15.54 -16.10
C LYS A 131 -16.15 16.24 -15.22
N THR A 132 -15.93 15.71 -14.01
CA THR A 132 -14.94 16.19 -13.05
C THR A 132 -13.68 15.31 -13.09
N ASP A 133 -12.51 15.90 -13.29
CA ASP A 133 -11.26 15.14 -13.46
C ASP A 133 -10.63 14.68 -12.14
N ARG A 134 -11.11 15.18 -11.00
CA ARG A 134 -10.52 14.92 -9.69
C ARG A 134 -11.55 14.99 -8.57
N ARG A 135 -11.20 14.34 -7.46
CA ARG A 135 -11.99 14.39 -6.23
C ARG A 135 -11.70 15.67 -5.43
N THR A 136 -12.76 16.23 -4.85
CA THR A 136 -12.69 17.25 -3.80
C THR A 136 -12.90 16.60 -2.43
N THR A 137 -12.19 17.06 -1.39
CA THR A 137 -12.33 16.58 -0.01
C THR A 137 -13.01 17.59 0.90
N GLN A 138 -12.73 18.88 0.71
CA GLN A 138 -13.23 19.95 1.56
C GLN A 138 -14.77 20.04 1.49
N GLY A 139 -15.44 19.89 2.63
CA GLY A 139 -16.89 20.01 2.73
C GLY A 139 -17.69 18.93 2.01
N THR A 140 -17.06 17.84 1.57
CA THR A 140 -17.72 16.82 0.71
C THR A 140 -18.28 15.62 1.45
N PHE A 141 -17.95 15.43 2.74
CA PHE A 141 -18.39 14.26 3.50
C PHE A 141 -19.46 14.64 4.52
N HIS A 142 -20.69 14.23 4.22
CA HIS A 142 -21.86 14.48 5.02
C HIS A 142 -22.33 13.20 5.73
N VAL A 143 -22.84 13.31 6.95
CA VAL A 143 -23.32 12.18 7.75
C VAL A 143 -24.70 12.51 8.32
N ALA A 144 -25.65 11.60 8.16
CA ALA A 144 -27.01 11.75 8.64
C ALA A 144 -27.10 11.61 10.17
N GLU A 145 -27.92 12.47 10.78
CA GLU A 145 -28.33 12.38 12.18
C GLU A 145 -29.22 11.16 12.46
N GLY A 146 -29.40 10.83 13.75
CA GLY A 146 -30.26 9.72 14.21
C GLY A 146 -29.57 8.36 14.30
N GLY A 147 -28.29 8.27 13.90
CA GLY A 147 -27.45 7.07 14.01
C GLY A 147 -26.33 7.21 15.06
N LEU A 148 -25.17 6.60 14.78
CA LEU A 148 -23.97 6.76 15.61
C LEU A 148 -23.51 8.24 15.65
N PRO A 149 -22.77 8.69 16.69
CA PRO A 149 -22.28 10.06 16.80
C PRO A 149 -21.54 10.55 15.53
N ILE A 150 -21.69 11.83 15.19
CA ILE A 150 -21.10 12.43 14.00
C ILE A 150 -19.82 13.18 14.39
N ALA A 151 -18.70 12.83 13.76
CA ALA A 151 -17.43 13.51 13.99
C ALA A 151 -17.50 15.01 13.63
N GLY A 152 -16.79 15.84 14.39
CA GLY A 152 -16.85 17.29 14.29
C GLY A 152 -16.40 17.85 12.93
N ASP A 153 -15.58 17.10 12.20
CA ASP A 153 -15.06 17.45 10.86
C ASP A 153 -16.01 17.10 9.71
N LYS A 154 -17.11 16.37 9.99
CA LYS A 154 -18.15 16.03 9.01
C LYS A 154 -19.30 17.04 9.05
N ARG A 155 -20.03 17.16 7.94
CA ARG A 155 -21.26 17.95 7.93
C ARG A 155 -22.44 17.10 8.44
N ALA A 156 -23.13 17.58 9.46
CA ALA A 156 -24.28 16.90 10.05
C ALA A 156 -25.55 17.17 9.26
N VAL A 157 -26.17 16.13 8.69
CA VAL A 157 -27.37 16.24 7.86
C VAL A 157 -28.59 15.85 8.67
N PRO A 158 -29.61 16.73 8.80
CA PRO A 158 -30.86 16.36 9.45
C PRO A 158 -31.48 15.12 8.84
N LYS A 159 -32.06 14.27 9.69
CA LYS A 159 -32.60 12.96 9.29
C LYS A 159 -33.63 13.07 8.14
N HIS A 160 -34.54 14.05 8.20
CA HIS A 160 -35.52 14.26 7.13
C HIS A 160 -34.89 14.72 5.81
N VAL A 161 -33.80 15.48 5.85
CA VAL A 161 -33.06 15.93 4.65
C VAL A 161 -32.39 14.74 3.97
N PHE A 162 -31.76 13.83 4.73
CA PHE A 162 -31.20 12.60 4.15
C PHE A 162 -32.29 11.75 3.48
N MET A 163 -33.47 11.63 4.10
CA MET A 163 -34.60 10.92 3.50
C MET A 163 -35.02 11.54 2.15
N GLN A 164 -35.08 12.87 2.04
CA GLN A 164 -35.38 13.54 0.78
C GLN A 164 -34.27 13.35 -0.25
N LEU A 165 -33.00 13.44 0.16
CA LEU A 165 -31.85 13.14 -0.71
C LEU A 165 -31.90 11.71 -1.24
N PHE A 166 -32.25 10.72 -0.40
CA PHE A 166 -32.39 9.33 -0.83
C PHE A 166 -33.51 9.18 -1.86
N ARG A 167 -34.68 9.78 -1.61
CA ARG A 167 -35.82 9.76 -2.55
C ARG A 167 -35.45 10.37 -3.89
N ALA A 168 -34.74 11.50 -3.88
CA ALA A 168 -34.24 12.12 -5.09
C ALA A 168 -33.16 11.26 -5.78
N ALA A 169 -32.31 10.57 -5.01
CA ALA A 169 -31.23 9.74 -5.55
C ALA A 169 -31.75 8.57 -6.38
N VAL A 170 -32.78 7.87 -5.90
CA VAL A 170 -33.40 6.73 -6.62
C VAL A 170 -34.31 7.17 -7.77
N ALA A 171 -34.70 8.44 -7.81
CA ALA A 171 -35.44 9.07 -8.91
C ALA A 171 -34.49 9.74 -9.93
N ALA A 172 -33.58 8.95 -10.52
CA ALA A 172 -32.60 9.47 -11.47
C ALA A 172 -33.27 9.98 -12.78
N PRO A 173 -32.75 11.07 -13.39
CA PRO A 173 -33.22 11.54 -14.69
C PRO A 173 -33.07 10.47 -15.77
N LEU A 174 -34.02 10.42 -16.72
CA LEU A 174 -34.04 9.43 -17.80
C LEU A 174 -32.73 9.42 -18.61
N ALA A 175 -32.16 10.60 -18.90
CA ALA A 175 -30.89 10.72 -19.62
C ALA A 175 -29.72 10.01 -18.91
N ASN A 176 -29.71 9.93 -17.58
CA ASN A 176 -28.69 9.19 -16.84
C ASN A 176 -28.96 7.68 -16.84
N LEU A 177 -30.21 7.25 -17.03
CA LEU A 177 -30.61 5.84 -17.00
C LEU A 177 -30.32 5.11 -18.32
N GLN A 178 -30.11 5.84 -19.41
CA GLN A 178 -29.80 5.27 -20.73
C GLN A 178 -28.55 4.38 -20.68
N VAL A 179 -28.70 3.10 -21.01
CA VAL A 179 -27.61 2.12 -21.02
C VAL A 179 -26.82 2.24 -22.33
N PRO A 180 -25.51 2.59 -22.29
CA PRO A 180 -24.73 2.89 -23.49
C PRO A 180 -24.79 1.81 -24.58
N PHE A 181 -24.75 0.54 -24.18
CA PHE A 181 -24.80 -0.63 -25.06
C PHE A 181 -25.91 -0.61 -26.12
N THR A 182 -27.05 0.02 -25.81
CA THR A 182 -28.25 -0.01 -26.66
C THR A 182 -28.49 1.30 -27.43
N LEU A 183 -27.59 2.27 -27.36
CA LEU A 183 -27.82 3.62 -27.89
C LEU A 183 -27.95 3.70 -29.41
N GLU A 184 -27.19 2.88 -30.15
CA GLU A 184 -27.24 2.81 -31.62
C GLU A 184 -28.45 2.00 -32.14
N ARG A 185 -29.33 1.54 -31.23
CA ARG A 185 -30.49 0.71 -31.56
C ARG A 185 -31.78 1.54 -31.52
N THR A 186 -32.80 1.02 -32.19
CA THR A 186 -34.17 1.54 -32.19
C THR A 186 -34.78 1.53 -30.78
N ASP A 187 -34.61 0.43 -30.04
CA ASP A 187 -35.08 0.28 -28.67
C ASP A 187 -33.96 0.54 -27.66
N GLN A 188 -33.87 1.80 -27.22
CA GLN A 188 -32.93 2.23 -26.20
C GLN A 188 -33.39 1.81 -24.80
N VAL A 189 -32.51 1.14 -24.07
CA VAL A 189 -32.78 0.69 -22.70
C VAL A 189 -32.45 1.81 -21.71
N SER A 190 -33.40 2.13 -20.84
CA SER A 190 -33.20 3.01 -19.69
C SER A 190 -33.38 2.21 -18.40
N SER A 191 -32.31 1.96 -17.66
CA SER A 191 -32.38 1.14 -16.43
C SER A 191 -31.32 1.54 -15.40
N TRP A 192 -31.56 1.13 -14.16
CA TRP A 192 -30.51 1.07 -13.15
C TRP A 192 -29.63 -0.15 -13.41
N VAL A 193 -28.36 -0.08 -13.04
CA VAL A 193 -27.44 -1.21 -13.07
C VAL A 193 -26.91 -1.43 -11.66
N SER A 194 -26.73 -2.69 -11.26
CA SER A 194 -26.31 -3.01 -9.90
C SER A 194 -25.20 -4.06 -9.83
N LEU A 195 -24.26 -3.88 -8.90
CA LEU A 195 -23.13 -4.80 -8.63
C LEU A 195 -23.01 -5.23 -7.16
N LEU A 196 -22.96 -6.53 -6.89
CA LEU A 196 -22.62 -7.06 -5.57
C LEU A 196 -21.10 -7.29 -5.48
N ILE A 197 -20.46 -6.75 -4.44
CA ILE A 197 -19.06 -7.01 -4.13
C ILE A 197 -18.90 -7.51 -2.69
N ARG A 198 -17.82 -8.25 -2.42
CA ARG A 198 -17.49 -8.77 -1.08
C ARG A 198 -16.06 -8.36 -0.62
N PRO A 199 -15.84 -7.08 -0.28
CA PRO A 199 -14.51 -6.61 0.06
C PRO A 199 -14.01 -7.15 1.40
N LEU A 200 -12.70 -7.40 1.47
CA LEU A 200 -11.98 -7.88 2.65
C LEU A 200 -12.04 -6.88 3.82
N VAL A 201 -12.30 -7.38 5.03
CA VAL A 201 -12.32 -6.61 6.28
C VAL A 201 -11.39 -7.25 7.34
N ARG A 202 -11.41 -8.58 7.48
CA ARG A 202 -10.48 -9.32 8.35
C ARG A 202 -9.54 -10.14 7.48
N PRO A 203 -8.22 -9.94 7.51
CA PRO A 203 -7.30 -10.77 6.75
C PRO A 203 -7.24 -12.19 7.32
N ARG A 204 -6.91 -13.16 6.47
CA ARG A 204 -6.59 -14.52 6.91
C ARG A 204 -5.27 -14.51 7.68
N VAL A 205 -5.26 -15.14 8.85
CA VAL A 205 -4.03 -15.46 9.57
C VAL A 205 -3.87 -16.98 9.59
N PRO A 206 -2.94 -17.53 8.80
CA PRO A 206 -2.74 -18.97 8.73
C PRO A 206 -2.52 -19.59 10.12
N GLY A 207 -3.29 -20.63 10.44
CA GLY A 207 -3.27 -21.30 11.75
C GLY A 207 -4.13 -20.64 12.84
N TYR A 208 -4.77 -19.48 12.58
CA TYR A 208 -5.57 -18.76 13.58
C TYR A 208 -7.00 -18.43 13.10
N CYS A 209 -7.16 -17.75 11.97
CA CYS A 209 -8.48 -17.36 11.46
C CYS A 209 -8.54 -17.32 9.93
N GLN A 210 -9.75 -17.56 9.38
CA GLN A 210 -10.04 -17.31 7.97
C GLN A 210 -10.30 -15.82 7.70
N GLU A 211 -10.17 -15.44 6.43
CA GLU A 211 -10.58 -14.11 5.98
C GLU A 211 -12.08 -13.87 6.18
N GLN A 212 -12.46 -12.62 6.42
CA GLN A 212 -13.86 -12.21 6.41
C GLN A 212 -14.06 -10.94 5.59
N THR A 213 -15.18 -10.92 4.89
CA THR A 213 -15.63 -9.85 3.99
C THR A 213 -16.94 -9.26 4.49
N MET A 214 -17.19 -7.99 4.25
CA MET A 214 -18.56 -7.47 4.22
C MET A 214 -19.17 -7.70 2.83
N GLU A 215 -20.47 -7.44 2.68
CA GLU A 215 -21.11 -7.35 1.37
C GLU A 215 -21.46 -5.88 1.09
N ILE A 216 -21.30 -5.41 -0.16
CA ILE A 216 -21.72 -4.06 -0.56
C ILE A 216 -22.54 -4.16 -1.85
N ARG A 217 -23.70 -3.49 -1.84
CA ARG A 217 -24.57 -3.35 -3.00
C ARG A 217 -24.41 -1.98 -3.65
N PHE A 218 -23.87 -1.96 -4.87
CA PHE A 218 -23.74 -0.76 -5.68
C PHE A 218 -24.90 -0.61 -6.65
N PHE A 219 -25.42 0.60 -6.77
CA PHE A 219 -26.41 1.01 -7.77
C PHE A 219 -25.90 2.24 -8.52
N ALA A 220 -25.95 2.18 -9.85
CA ALA A 220 -25.64 3.30 -10.73
C ALA A 220 -26.72 3.40 -11.83
N PRO A 221 -27.09 4.61 -12.26
CA PRO A 221 -27.83 4.79 -13.51
C PRO A 221 -27.06 4.18 -14.69
N GLY A 222 -27.76 3.63 -15.69
CA GLY A 222 -27.16 2.94 -16.84
C GLY A 222 -26.05 3.72 -17.55
N GLY A 223 -26.21 5.03 -17.70
CA GLY A 223 -25.22 5.90 -18.33
C GLY A 223 -23.92 6.07 -17.55
N LEU A 224 -23.86 5.56 -16.31
CA LEU A 224 -22.72 5.59 -15.41
C LEU A 224 -22.22 4.17 -15.06
N VAL A 225 -22.55 3.16 -15.88
CA VAL A 225 -22.13 1.76 -15.65
C VAL A 225 -20.62 1.56 -15.65
N SER A 226 -19.84 2.47 -16.25
CA SER A 226 -18.38 2.47 -16.17
C SER A 226 -17.87 2.58 -14.72
N ASN A 227 -18.64 3.21 -13.82
CA ASN A 227 -18.32 3.23 -12.39
C ASN A 227 -18.41 1.85 -11.76
N LEU A 228 -19.29 0.98 -12.26
CA LEU A 228 -19.42 -0.39 -11.79
C LEU A 228 -18.29 -1.27 -12.35
N ASP A 229 -17.88 -1.10 -13.62
CA ASP A 229 -16.63 -1.75 -14.15
C ASP A 229 -15.44 -1.38 -13.28
N PHE A 230 -15.31 -0.10 -12.93
CA PHE A 230 -14.23 0.38 -12.07
C PHE A 230 -14.21 -0.32 -10.70
N VAL A 231 -15.36 -0.40 -10.01
CA VAL A 231 -15.45 -1.03 -8.68
C VAL A 231 -15.26 -2.54 -8.78
N GLU A 232 -15.89 -3.19 -9.76
CA GLU A 232 -15.76 -4.61 -10.06
C GLU A 232 -14.29 -4.99 -10.32
N SER A 233 -13.59 -4.19 -11.12
CA SER A 233 -12.17 -4.39 -11.45
C SER A 233 -11.26 -4.33 -10.22
N ILE A 234 -11.63 -3.58 -9.18
CA ILE A 234 -10.83 -3.43 -7.95
C ILE A 234 -11.19 -4.50 -6.92
N PHE A 235 -12.48 -4.77 -6.69
CA PHE A 235 -12.95 -5.57 -5.55
C PHE A 235 -13.56 -6.92 -5.94
N GLY A 236 -13.59 -7.24 -7.24
CA GLY A 236 -14.20 -8.45 -7.78
C GLY A 236 -15.72 -8.36 -7.94
N ASN A 237 -16.30 -9.34 -8.63
CA ASN A 237 -17.74 -9.52 -8.78
C ASN A 237 -18.18 -10.69 -7.89
N ALA A 238 -19.18 -10.50 -7.04
CA ALA A 238 -19.68 -11.54 -6.12
C ALA A 238 -20.87 -12.34 -6.66
N GLY A 239 -21.21 -12.18 -7.94
CA GLY A 239 -22.28 -12.88 -8.63
C GLY A 239 -23.67 -12.25 -8.47
N ASP A 240 -24.67 -12.98 -8.94
CA ASP A 240 -26.07 -12.59 -8.81
C ASP A 240 -26.51 -12.64 -7.32
N PRO A 241 -26.98 -11.52 -6.74
CA PRO A 241 -27.39 -11.44 -5.34
C PRO A 241 -28.66 -12.23 -5.00
N LEU A 242 -29.44 -12.69 -5.99
CA LEU A 242 -30.61 -13.55 -5.77
C LEU A 242 -30.22 -15.01 -5.48
N LEU A 243 -29.01 -15.43 -5.87
CA LEU A 243 -28.55 -16.80 -5.66
C LEU A 243 -28.16 -17.03 -4.20
N PRO A 244 -28.60 -18.14 -3.58
CA PRO A 244 -28.20 -18.50 -2.22
C PRO A 244 -26.68 -18.66 -2.05
N ASP A 245 -25.96 -19.04 -3.11
CA ASP A 245 -24.49 -19.11 -3.15
C ASP A 245 -23.83 -17.78 -2.77
N ASN A 246 -24.51 -16.66 -3.07
CA ASN A 246 -24.00 -15.31 -2.91
C ASN A 246 -24.65 -14.56 -1.74
N ASP A 247 -25.59 -15.17 -1.00
CA ASP A 247 -26.13 -14.59 0.23
C ASP A 247 -25.10 -14.72 1.37
N ALA A 248 -24.52 -13.58 1.77
CA ALA A 248 -23.52 -13.54 2.82
C ALA A 248 -24.02 -14.11 4.17
N ALA A 249 -25.34 -14.08 4.44
CA ALA A 249 -25.90 -14.62 5.66
C ALA A 249 -25.82 -16.16 5.75
N LEU A 250 -25.70 -16.86 4.62
CA LEU A 250 -25.49 -18.32 4.56
C LEU A 250 -24.01 -18.71 4.64
N ASP A 251 -23.10 -17.75 4.52
CA ASP A 251 -21.65 -17.89 4.67
C ASP A 251 -21.21 -17.44 6.07
N VAL A 252 -21.53 -18.29 7.04
CA VAL A 252 -21.29 -18.02 8.47
C VAL A 252 -19.81 -17.89 8.83
N GLU A 253 -18.90 -18.39 8.00
CA GLU A 253 -17.45 -18.33 8.24
C GLU A 253 -16.85 -17.01 7.76
N HIS A 254 -17.18 -16.58 6.53
CA HIS A 254 -16.49 -15.47 5.87
C HIS A 254 -17.28 -14.16 5.87
N TRP A 255 -18.54 -14.09 6.31
CA TRP A 255 -19.23 -12.81 6.44
C TRP A 255 -18.93 -12.11 7.76
N THR A 256 -18.66 -10.80 7.73
CA THR A 256 -18.49 -9.99 8.95
C THR A 256 -19.80 -9.63 9.65
N GLY A 257 -20.95 -9.87 9.00
CA GLY A 257 -22.24 -9.41 9.51
C GLY A 257 -22.60 -7.98 9.13
N HIS A 258 -21.85 -7.35 8.23
CA HIS A 258 -22.08 -5.97 7.82
C HIS A 258 -22.50 -5.92 6.35
N THR A 259 -23.42 -4.99 6.05
CA THR A 259 -23.99 -4.80 4.72
C THR A 259 -23.89 -3.33 4.34
N GLY A 260 -23.35 -3.08 3.16
CA GLY A 260 -23.15 -1.75 2.61
C GLY A 260 -24.06 -1.47 1.41
N CYS A 261 -24.40 -0.21 1.19
CA CYS A 261 -25.09 0.26 -0.01
C CYS A 261 -24.43 1.53 -0.53
N VAL A 262 -24.25 1.62 -1.85
CA VAL A 262 -23.77 2.83 -2.53
C VAL A 262 -24.67 3.15 -3.72
N ILE A 263 -25.16 4.38 -3.80
CA ILE A 263 -26.02 4.87 -4.90
C ILE A 263 -25.34 6.08 -5.55
N LEU A 264 -25.06 5.99 -6.85
CA LEU A 264 -24.56 7.12 -7.63
C LEU A 264 -25.73 7.99 -8.10
N ALA A 265 -25.70 9.27 -7.75
CA ALA A 265 -26.77 10.22 -8.04
C ALA A 265 -26.19 11.62 -8.26
N PRO A 266 -25.42 11.85 -9.34
CA PRO A 266 -24.77 13.14 -9.59
C PRO A 266 -25.74 14.30 -9.74
N HIS A 267 -27.02 14.04 -10.08
CA HIS A 267 -28.07 15.06 -10.20
C HIS A 267 -28.45 15.71 -8.87
N LEU A 268 -28.05 15.16 -7.72
CA LEU A 268 -28.37 15.73 -6.40
C LEU A 268 -27.77 17.13 -6.18
N ILE A 269 -26.72 17.50 -6.91
CA ILE A 269 -26.10 18.84 -6.80
C ILE A 269 -27.05 19.96 -7.28
N GLU A 270 -28.07 19.61 -8.05
CA GLU A 270 -29.07 20.56 -8.54
C GLU A 270 -30.16 20.88 -7.52
N LEU A 271 -30.24 20.13 -6.42
CA LEU A 271 -31.29 20.33 -5.44
C LEU A 271 -31.05 21.58 -4.60
N THR A 272 -32.10 22.34 -4.29
CA THR A 272 -31.99 23.49 -3.37
C THR A 272 -31.98 23.05 -1.91
N LYS A 273 -31.33 23.84 -1.04
CA LYS A 273 -31.39 23.63 0.41
C LYS A 273 -32.83 23.69 0.93
N LYS A 274 -33.63 24.60 0.35
CA LYS A 274 -35.02 24.84 0.74
C LYS A 274 -35.94 23.66 0.38
N GLU A 275 -35.87 23.12 -0.84
CA GLU A 275 -36.74 22.00 -1.24
C GLU A 275 -36.43 20.71 -0.48
N LEU A 276 -35.17 20.54 -0.03
CA LEU A 276 -34.76 19.46 0.87
C LEU A 276 -35.27 19.64 2.30
N GLY A 277 -35.87 20.79 2.63
CA GLY A 277 -36.42 21.09 3.94
C GLY A 277 -35.39 21.58 4.96
N LEU A 278 -34.26 22.16 4.54
CA LEU A 278 -33.37 22.87 5.46
C LEU A 278 -34.03 24.17 5.93
N CYS A 279 -33.70 24.61 7.14
CA CYS A 279 -34.25 25.82 7.74
C CYS A 279 -33.59 27.10 7.17
N HIS A 280 -34.27 28.23 7.35
CA HIS A 280 -33.68 29.54 7.09
C HIS A 280 -32.54 29.83 8.08
N TRP A 281 -31.51 30.58 7.65
CA TRP A 281 -30.32 30.91 8.43
C TRP A 281 -30.61 31.41 9.86
N ASP A 282 -31.64 32.23 10.03
CA ASP A 282 -32.01 32.81 11.32
C ASP A 282 -32.56 31.77 12.31
N GLN A 283 -33.07 30.65 11.82
CA GLN A 283 -33.58 29.52 12.62
C GLN A 283 -32.53 28.42 12.82
N ALA A 284 -31.40 28.51 12.12
CA ALA A 284 -30.35 27.50 12.14
C ALA A 284 -29.50 27.58 13.41
N THR A 285 -29.11 26.43 13.93
CA THR A 285 -28.10 26.33 15.01
C THR A 285 -26.72 26.75 14.50
N GLU A 286 -25.78 27.04 15.40
CA GLU A 286 -24.40 27.36 15.03
C GLU A 286 -23.75 26.24 14.20
N ARG A 287 -24.01 24.98 14.57
CA ARG A 287 -23.55 23.80 13.82
C ARG A 287 -24.12 23.78 12.40
N GLN A 288 -25.42 24.02 12.24
CA GLN A 288 -26.07 24.05 10.92
C GLN A 288 -25.48 25.18 10.05
N ARG A 289 -25.26 26.36 10.63
CA ARG A 289 -24.62 27.49 9.93
C ARG A 289 -23.21 27.17 9.48
N ARG A 290 -22.40 26.59 10.36
CA ARG A 290 -21.02 26.17 10.08
C ARG A 290 -20.94 25.11 8.97
N ASP A 291 -21.86 24.16 9.00
CA ASP A 291 -21.90 23.04 8.06
C ASP A 291 -22.61 23.39 6.74
N GLY A 292 -23.17 24.59 6.62
CA GLY A 292 -23.94 25.01 5.43
C GLY A 292 -25.32 24.33 5.32
N MET A 293 -25.85 23.82 6.42
CA MET A 293 -27.14 23.10 6.53
C MET A 293 -28.30 24.06 6.86
N CYS A 294 -28.32 25.19 6.16
CA CYS A 294 -29.36 26.21 6.20
C CYS A 294 -29.20 27.13 4.97
N TRP A 295 -30.24 27.90 4.64
CA TRP A 295 -30.23 28.82 3.50
C TRP A 295 -30.56 30.26 3.91
N LYS A 296 -29.99 31.24 3.21
CA LYS A 296 -30.39 32.66 3.26
C LYS A 296 -31.24 33.01 2.04
N ASP A 297 -30.82 32.56 0.87
CA ASP A 297 -31.58 32.68 -0.37
C ASP A 297 -32.28 31.34 -0.71
N PRO A 298 -33.59 31.34 -1.02
CA PRO A 298 -34.32 30.15 -1.45
C PRO A 298 -33.70 29.37 -2.61
N GLY A 299 -32.92 30.02 -3.48
CA GLY A 299 -32.25 29.44 -4.64
C GLY A 299 -30.90 28.78 -4.34
N GLU A 300 -30.40 28.84 -3.10
CA GLU A 300 -29.15 28.19 -2.72
C GLU A 300 -29.20 26.68 -2.96
N LYS A 301 -28.28 26.18 -3.79
CA LYS A 301 -28.10 24.75 -4.02
C LYS A 301 -27.53 24.06 -2.78
N TYR A 302 -27.93 22.82 -2.55
CA TYR A 302 -27.36 21.99 -1.52
C TYR A 302 -25.86 21.79 -1.78
N ASN A 303 -25.04 21.90 -0.74
CA ASN A 303 -23.58 21.94 -0.86
C ASN A 303 -23.06 22.94 -1.91
N ASP A 304 -23.80 24.03 -2.13
CA ASP A 304 -23.44 25.09 -3.08
C ASP A 304 -23.27 24.57 -4.52
N GLY A 305 -23.94 23.46 -4.87
CA GLY A 305 -23.87 22.82 -6.19
C GLY A 305 -22.59 22.02 -6.44
N VAL A 306 -21.80 21.75 -5.40
CA VAL A 306 -20.55 20.99 -5.48
C VAL A 306 -20.77 19.52 -5.08
N ALA A 307 -19.95 18.63 -5.64
CA ALA A 307 -19.93 17.21 -5.30
C ALA A 307 -19.88 16.94 -3.79
N PHE A 308 -20.68 15.99 -3.33
CA PHE A 308 -20.67 15.47 -1.96
C PHE A 308 -20.98 13.98 -1.91
N LYS A 309 -20.72 13.37 -0.76
CA LYS A 309 -21.30 12.09 -0.36
C LYS A 309 -22.05 12.24 0.95
N ALA A 310 -23.20 11.59 1.06
CA ALA A 310 -24.03 11.59 2.27
C ALA A 310 -24.21 10.17 2.77
N THR A 311 -23.83 9.90 4.01
CA THR A 311 -23.84 8.57 4.62
C THR A 311 -24.83 8.48 5.78
N CYS A 312 -25.62 7.40 5.83
CA CYS A 312 -26.48 7.01 6.94
C CYS A 312 -26.06 5.63 7.47
N ARG A 313 -25.90 5.50 8.79
CA ARG A 313 -25.39 4.28 9.45
C ARG A 313 -25.72 4.25 10.94
N THR A 314 -25.85 3.06 11.51
CA THR A 314 -26.07 2.79 12.94
C THR A 314 -25.12 1.72 13.48
N ALA A 315 -25.24 1.32 14.75
CA ALA A 315 -24.54 0.15 15.29
C ALA A 315 -25.12 -1.20 14.78
N GLY A 316 -26.23 -1.19 14.02
CA GLY A 316 -26.85 -2.40 13.48
C GLY A 316 -26.05 -3.10 12.37
N GLY A 317 -24.99 -2.47 11.88
CA GLY A 317 -24.09 -3.02 10.88
C GLY A 317 -24.49 -2.75 9.43
N VAL A 318 -25.38 -1.79 9.17
CA VAL A 318 -25.77 -1.34 7.82
C VAL A 318 -25.35 0.11 7.60
N ILE A 319 -24.73 0.36 6.43
CA ILE A 319 -24.27 1.68 5.99
C ILE A 319 -24.75 1.96 4.57
N VAL A 320 -25.40 3.10 4.36
CA VAL A 320 -25.92 3.54 3.05
C VAL A 320 -25.29 4.89 2.69
N THR A 321 -24.69 4.98 1.51
CA THR A 321 -24.07 6.22 1.02
C THR A 321 -24.61 6.63 -0.36
N LEU A 322 -24.97 7.90 -0.47
CA LEU A 322 -25.32 8.57 -1.72
C LEU A 322 -24.10 9.35 -2.21
N ILE A 323 -23.73 9.23 -3.49
CA ILE A 323 -22.59 9.97 -4.09
C ILE A 323 -23.12 10.90 -5.19
N ALA A 324 -22.95 12.20 -5.00
CA ALA A 324 -23.40 13.25 -5.91
C ALA A 324 -22.30 13.69 -6.89
N ASP A 325 -21.64 12.71 -7.52
CA ASP A 325 -20.60 12.89 -8.56
C ASP A 325 -20.32 11.51 -9.19
N ASN A 326 -19.70 11.47 -10.38
CA ASN A 326 -19.35 10.22 -11.07
C ASN A 326 -17.84 9.98 -11.23
N TYR A 327 -16.97 10.80 -10.65
CA TYR A 327 -15.54 10.53 -10.64
C TYR A 327 -15.23 9.24 -9.84
N TYR A 328 -14.58 8.30 -10.52
CA TYR A 328 -14.28 6.94 -10.02
C TYR A 328 -13.63 6.90 -8.64
N GLY A 329 -12.80 7.89 -8.29
CA GLY A 329 -12.14 7.94 -6.99
C GLY A 329 -13.10 8.02 -5.80
N TYR A 330 -14.31 8.56 -5.96
CA TYR A 330 -15.34 8.52 -4.91
C TYR A 330 -15.83 7.10 -4.66
N CYS A 331 -16.04 6.31 -5.72
CA CYS A 331 -16.50 4.92 -5.62
C CYS A 331 -15.49 4.05 -4.86
N LYS A 332 -14.20 4.09 -5.25
CA LYS A 332 -13.12 3.37 -4.57
C LYS A 332 -13.05 3.74 -3.09
N LYS A 333 -13.09 5.03 -2.78
CA LYS A 333 -12.93 5.53 -1.41
C LYS A 333 -14.17 5.33 -0.56
N GLU A 334 -15.34 5.13 -1.15
CA GLU A 334 -16.53 4.75 -0.40
C GLU A 334 -16.50 3.29 0.03
N VAL A 335 -15.99 2.37 -0.82
CA VAL A 335 -15.70 0.99 -0.38
C VAL A 335 -14.74 1.00 0.82
N LYS A 336 -13.68 1.82 0.77
CA LYS A 336 -12.76 2.03 1.90
C LYS A 336 -13.50 2.48 3.18
N THR A 337 -14.42 3.44 3.06
CA THR A 337 -15.23 3.93 4.18
C THR A 337 -16.11 2.84 4.80
N GLN A 338 -16.72 2.01 3.97
CA GLN A 338 -17.59 0.94 4.45
C GLN A 338 -16.79 -0.22 5.07
N ILE A 339 -15.61 -0.54 4.54
CA ILE A 339 -14.65 -1.48 5.19
C ILE A 339 -14.25 -0.93 6.55
N SER A 340 -13.91 0.36 6.66
CA SER A 340 -13.56 0.99 7.94
C SER A 340 -14.70 0.94 8.94
N TYR A 341 -15.94 1.16 8.50
CA TYR A 341 -17.13 1.03 9.34
C TYR A 341 -17.29 -0.42 9.86
N ALA A 342 -17.18 -1.41 8.98
CA ALA A 342 -17.27 -2.83 9.36
C ALA A 342 -16.12 -3.26 10.31
N ALA A 343 -14.90 -2.76 10.08
CA ALA A 343 -13.75 -3.05 10.94
C ALA A 343 -13.94 -2.55 12.38
N ASN A 344 -14.45 -1.31 12.52
CA ASN A 344 -14.73 -0.72 13.84
C ASN A 344 -15.79 -1.51 14.63
N LEU A 345 -16.88 -1.92 13.98
CA LEU A 345 -17.96 -2.67 14.63
C LEU A 345 -17.59 -4.13 14.90
N LEU A 346 -16.77 -4.76 14.04
CA LEU A 346 -16.29 -6.13 14.24
C LEU A 346 -15.26 -6.22 15.38
N GLY A 347 -14.37 -5.23 15.44
CA GLY A 347 -13.18 -5.14 16.29
C GLY A 347 -12.16 -6.26 16.08
N ASN A 348 -11.06 -6.20 16.84
CA ASN A 348 -9.80 -6.92 16.60
C ASN A 348 -9.11 -6.63 15.25
N VAL A 349 -9.74 -5.87 14.35
CA VAL A 349 -9.23 -5.55 13.03
C VAL A 349 -9.17 -4.05 12.83
N GLU A 350 -8.33 -3.62 11.89
CA GLU A 350 -8.21 -2.23 11.48
C GLU A 350 -8.36 -2.14 9.95
N GLU A 351 -8.99 -1.08 9.48
CA GLU A 351 -8.86 -0.63 8.09
C GLU A 351 -7.82 0.47 8.07
N GLU A 352 -6.81 0.37 7.19
CA GLU A 352 -5.69 1.29 7.16
C GLU A 352 -5.49 1.91 5.79
N HIS A 353 -5.13 3.20 5.79
CA HIS A 353 -4.60 3.87 4.61
C HIS A 353 -3.08 3.71 4.59
N ALA A 354 -2.64 2.55 4.09
CA ALA A 354 -1.25 2.10 4.21
C ALA A 354 -0.72 1.46 2.93
N GLY A 355 0.58 1.61 2.71
CA GLY A 355 1.36 0.86 1.74
C GLY A 355 2.31 -0.10 2.45
N GLY A 356 2.82 -1.11 1.74
CA GLY A 356 3.59 -2.15 2.42
C GLY A 356 4.23 -3.17 1.50
N THR A 357 5.35 -3.73 1.94
CA THR A 357 6.12 -4.70 1.16
C THR A 357 6.84 -5.70 2.04
N LEU A 358 6.97 -6.93 1.55
CA LEU A 358 7.97 -7.90 2.03
C LEU A 358 9.27 -7.70 1.24
N ALA A 359 10.31 -7.22 1.92
CA ALA A 359 11.61 -6.92 1.32
C ALA A 359 12.66 -7.97 1.72
N PHE A 360 13.33 -8.55 0.73
CA PHE A 360 14.42 -9.50 0.90
C PHE A 360 15.77 -8.85 0.61
N ILE A 361 16.76 -9.14 1.45
CA ILE A 361 18.13 -8.70 1.20
C ILE A 361 18.64 -9.35 -0.10
N THR A 362 19.19 -8.51 -0.98
CA THR A 362 19.84 -8.96 -2.21
C THR A 362 21.29 -8.51 -2.28
N HIS A 363 22.11 -9.35 -2.91
CA HIS A 363 23.54 -9.13 -3.11
C HIS A 363 23.96 -9.37 -4.56
N ASN A 364 24.88 -8.54 -5.04
CA ASN A 364 25.68 -8.87 -6.22
C ASN A 364 26.84 -9.76 -5.79
N LEU A 365 26.77 -11.04 -6.14
CA LEU A 365 27.72 -12.07 -5.73
C LEU A 365 28.96 -12.10 -6.64
N GLY A 366 28.90 -11.47 -7.82
CA GLY A 366 29.98 -11.48 -8.81
C GLY A 366 29.88 -12.70 -9.72
N ASP A 367 31.03 -13.29 -10.05
CA ASP A 367 31.11 -14.37 -11.03
C ASP A 367 30.99 -15.76 -10.40
N GLU A 368 31.25 -15.88 -9.09
CA GLU A 368 31.22 -17.15 -8.35
C GLU A 368 30.63 -17.01 -6.96
N PHE A 369 29.95 -18.06 -6.48
CA PHE A 369 29.36 -18.08 -5.15
C PHE A 369 29.23 -19.50 -4.59
N GLN A 370 29.49 -19.67 -3.30
CA GLN A 370 29.27 -20.91 -2.56
C GLN A 370 28.18 -20.70 -1.49
N TRP A 371 27.15 -21.54 -1.45
CA TRP A 371 25.95 -21.27 -0.63
C TRP A 371 26.21 -21.28 0.88
N ASN A 372 26.94 -22.26 1.40
CA ASN A 372 27.29 -22.33 2.81
C ASN A 372 28.36 -21.30 3.26
N SER A 373 28.81 -20.40 2.38
CA SER A 373 29.82 -19.38 2.72
C SER A 373 29.27 -18.19 3.51
N ARG A 374 27.95 -17.96 3.55
CA ARG A 374 27.33 -16.78 4.17
C ARG A 374 26.15 -17.12 5.07
N ARG A 375 26.36 -17.01 6.39
CA ARG A 375 25.31 -17.04 7.44
C ARG A 375 24.27 -18.15 7.19
N TYR A 376 24.78 -19.34 6.96
CA TYR A 376 23.99 -20.52 6.69
C TYR A 376 23.22 -20.96 7.95
N ASN A 377 21.96 -21.41 7.79
CA ASN A 377 21.12 -21.82 8.92
C ASN A 377 21.32 -23.28 9.34
N GLY A 378 22.27 -23.99 8.73
CA GLY A 378 22.67 -25.35 9.12
C GLY A 378 21.83 -26.48 8.51
N ARG A 379 20.74 -26.18 7.80
CA ARG A 379 19.91 -27.21 7.14
C ARG A 379 20.68 -27.96 6.05
N THR A 380 20.19 -29.09 5.58
CA THR A 380 20.88 -29.87 4.53
C THR A 380 19.91 -30.32 3.45
N MET A 381 20.46 -30.80 2.33
CA MET A 381 19.65 -31.45 1.31
C MET A 381 18.89 -32.66 1.87
N ALA A 382 19.48 -33.39 2.83
CA ALA A 382 18.81 -34.52 3.47
C ALA A 382 17.55 -34.07 4.23
N ASP A 383 17.58 -32.92 4.89
CA ASP A 383 16.41 -32.35 5.55
C ASP A 383 15.30 -32.04 4.55
N LEU A 384 15.65 -31.48 3.39
CA LEU A 384 14.65 -31.19 2.35
C LEU A 384 14.02 -32.45 1.78
N VAL A 385 14.82 -33.49 1.55
CA VAL A 385 14.31 -34.79 1.06
C VAL A 385 13.31 -35.38 2.05
N ALA A 386 13.61 -35.29 3.35
CA ALA A 386 12.71 -35.75 4.41
C ALA A 386 11.42 -34.93 4.47
N ASP A 387 11.51 -33.59 4.37
CA ASP A 387 10.39 -32.71 4.69
C ASP A 387 9.51 -32.32 3.48
N TYR A 388 10.05 -32.32 2.26
CA TYR A 388 9.47 -31.54 1.14
C TYR A 388 9.32 -32.31 -0.19
N SER A 389 9.33 -33.64 -0.18
CA SER A 389 9.11 -34.48 -1.37
C SER A 389 7.72 -34.30 -2.02
N GLU A 390 6.79 -33.62 -1.34
CA GLU A 390 5.46 -33.27 -1.85
C GLU A 390 5.51 -32.34 -3.06
N PHE A 391 6.34 -31.28 -3.01
CA PHE A 391 6.45 -30.28 -4.08
C PHE A 391 7.82 -30.26 -4.76
N ILE A 392 8.78 -31.08 -4.29
CA ILE A 392 10.09 -31.25 -4.92
C ILE A 392 10.18 -32.61 -5.59
N GLU A 393 10.60 -32.64 -6.84
CA GLU A 393 11.01 -33.85 -7.55
C GLU A 393 12.53 -34.02 -7.46
N TRP A 394 12.99 -35.14 -6.89
CA TRP A 394 14.40 -35.38 -6.60
C TRP A 394 15.11 -36.08 -7.75
N HIS A 395 16.30 -35.58 -8.10
CA HIS A 395 17.18 -36.17 -9.09
C HIS A 395 18.29 -37.01 -8.42
N PRO A 396 18.70 -38.15 -9.00
CA PRO A 396 19.76 -39.01 -8.45
C PRO A 396 21.11 -38.32 -8.23
N ASP A 397 21.43 -37.28 -9.01
CA ASP A 397 22.65 -36.48 -8.84
C ASP A 397 22.59 -35.49 -7.66
N GLY A 398 21.56 -35.58 -6.81
CA GLY A 398 21.47 -34.87 -5.53
C GLY A 398 21.02 -33.42 -5.60
N TYR A 399 20.16 -33.10 -6.57
CA TYR A 399 19.42 -31.84 -6.66
C TYR A 399 17.91 -32.13 -6.80
N GLY A 400 17.07 -31.11 -6.66
CA GLY A 400 15.62 -31.22 -6.86
C GLY A 400 15.08 -30.18 -7.83
N ILE A 401 13.93 -30.44 -8.42
CA ILE A 401 13.19 -29.50 -9.27
C ILE A 401 11.82 -29.29 -8.64
N ASP A 402 11.36 -28.04 -8.57
CA ASP A 402 10.02 -27.75 -8.07
C ASP A 402 8.94 -28.21 -9.06
N LYS A 403 7.91 -28.90 -8.56
CA LYS A 403 6.83 -29.47 -9.38
C LYS A 403 5.88 -28.42 -9.95
N ASN A 404 5.79 -27.24 -9.33
CA ASN A 404 4.93 -26.15 -9.79
C ASN A 404 5.67 -25.24 -10.78
N PHE A 405 6.97 -25.03 -10.56
CA PHE A 405 7.81 -24.17 -11.40
C PHE A 405 9.16 -24.83 -11.70
N ALA A 406 9.26 -25.47 -12.88
CA ALA A 406 10.46 -26.23 -13.28
C ALA A 406 11.76 -25.39 -13.38
N ASN A 407 11.66 -24.06 -13.40
CA ASN A 407 12.80 -23.15 -13.33
C ASN A 407 13.31 -22.90 -11.90
N LEU A 408 12.60 -23.34 -10.86
CA LEU A 408 13.10 -23.39 -9.48
C LEU A 408 13.80 -24.74 -9.22
N VAL A 409 15.10 -24.68 -8.98
CA VAL A 409 15.98 -25.83 -8.77
C VAL A 409 16.56 -25.79 -7.37
N TYR A 410 16.39 -26.87 -6.61
CA TYR A 410 16.94 -27.03 -5.27
C TYR A 410 18.33 -27.65 -5.34
N VAL A 411 19.34 -26.97 -4.78
CA VAL A 411 20.75 -27.39 -4.83
C VAL A 411 21.28 -27.67 -3.42
N ARG A 412 22.35 -28.46 -3.30
CA ARG A 412 22.95 -28.80 -2.00
C ARG A 412 23.50 -27.57 -1.27
N GLU A 413 23.55 -27.66 0.05
CA GLU A 413 24.06 -26.63 0.95
C GLU A 413 25.49 -26.17 0.61
N ASN A 414 26.33 -27.08 0.11
CA ASN A 414 27.72 -26.83 -0.26
C ASN A 414 27.92 -26.57 -1.76
N ALA A 415 26.84 -26.35 -2.52
CA ALA A 415 26.96 -26.07 -3.95
C ALA A 415 27.75 -24.78 -4.24
N ARG A 416 28.36 -24.72 -5.42
CA ARG A 416 29.09 -23.57 -5.97
C ARG A 416 28.57 -23.24 -7.36
N ALA A 417 28.12 -22.00 -7.55
CA ALA A 417 27.78 -21.46 -8.87
C ALA A 417 28.99 -20.71 -9.45
N SER A 418 29.23 -20.86 -10.75
CA SER A 418 30.32 -20.19 -11.47
C SER A 418 29.86 -19.79 -12.88
N ILE A 419 29.91 -18.49 -13.18
CA ILE A 419 29.66 -17.94 -14.53
C ILE A 419 30.77 -18.36 -15.52
N PRO A 420 32.08 -18.28 -15.18
CA PRO A 420 33.14 -18.73 -16.08
C PRO A 420 33.00 -20.19 -16.52
N LEU A 421 32.64 -21.07 -15.57
CA LEU A 421 32.42 -22.50 -15.85
C LEU A 421 31.02 -22.79 -16.40
N ARG A 422 30.09 -21.83 -16.30
CA ARG A 422 28.67 -21.95 -16.68
C ARG A 422 27.97 -23.12 -15.99
N SER A 423 28.26 -23.35 -14.71
CA SER A 423 27.75 -24.49 -13.96
C SER A 423 27.47 -24.20 -12.49
N VAL A 424 26.56 -24.98 -11.91
CA VAL A 424 26.38 -25.15 -10.47
C VAL A 424 26.88 -26.54 -10.10
N MET A 425 27.79 -26.64 -9.13
CA MET A 425 28.58 -27.84 -8.85
C MET A 425 28.60 -28.18 -7.36
N TRP A 426 28.67 -29.45 -7.02
CA TRP A 426 28.80 -29.94 -5.64
C TRP A 426 29.45 -31.32 -5.61
N GLN A 427 29.75 -31.83 -4.42
CA GLN A 427 30.36 -33.14 -4.21
C GLN A 427 29.36 -34.12 -3.57
N ILE A 428 29.35 -35.36 -4.05
CA ILE A 428 28.64 -36.51 -3.47
C ILE A 428 29.62 -37.68 -3.42
N ASP A 429 29.89 -38.22 -2.23
CA ASP A 429 30.79 -39.37 -2.04
C ASP A 429 32.16 -39.23 -2.74
N GLY A 430 32.71 -38.01 -2.74
CA GLY A 430 33.98 -37.68 -3.40
C GLY A 430 33.92 -37.54 -4.92
N GLN A 431 32.73 -37.65 -5.53
CA GLN A 431 32.50 -37.38 -6.95
C GLN A 431 31.88 -36.00 -7.16
N GLU A 432 32.45 -35.23 -8.09
CA GLU A 432 31.88 -33.96 -8.52
C GLU A 432 30.64 -34.19 -9.37
N LYS A 433 29.55 -33.53 -8.99
CA LYS A 433 28.32 -33.43 -9.77
C LYS A 433 28.14 -31.97 -10.19
N ARG A 434 27.57 -31.77 -11.39
CA ARG A 434 27.31 -30.44 -11.92
C ARG A 434 26.07 -30.39 -12.79
N ILE A 435 25.40 -29.25 -12.77
CA ILE A 435 24.32 -28.89 -13.70
C ILE A 435 24.65 -27.55 -14.39
N PRO A 436 24.10 -27.28 -15.58
CA PRO A 436 24.28 -25.99 -16.26
C PRO A 436 23.76 -24.81 -15.44
N LEU A 437 24.45 -23.67 -15.49
CA LEU A 437 23.97 -22.39 -14.96
C LEU A 437 23.21 -21.64 -16.06
N GLU A 438 21.89 -21.69 -16.02
CA GLU A 438 21.02 -21.12 -17.06
C GLU A 438 20.32 -19.81 -16.64
N GLN A 439 20.06 -18.94 -17.61
CA GLN A 439 19.27 -17.73 -17.42
C GLN A 439 17.80 -18.07 -17.15
N GLY A 440 17.15 -17.34 -16.24
CA GLY A 440 15.74 -17.55 -15.90
C GLY A 440 15.48 -18.69 -14.92
N LYS A 441 16.52 -19.47 -14.56
CA LYS A 441 16.48 -20.44 -13.46
C LYS A 441 16.87 -19.80 -12.13
N ILE A 442 16.27 -20.32 -11.06
CA ILE A 442 16.47 -19.92 -9.67
C ILE A 442 17.02 -21.13 -8.91
N TYR A 443 18.23 -21.00 -8.38
CA TYR A 443 18.87 -22.08 -7.61
C TYR A 443 18.74 -21.78 -6.12
N MET A 444 18.04 -22.66 -5.38
CA MET A 444 17.71 -22.47 -3.98
C MET A 444 18.38 -23.52 -3.09
N SER A 445 19.09 -23.11 -2.03
CA SER A 445 19.67 -24.04 -1.05
C SER A 445 18.68 -24.44 0.04
N PRO A 446 19.03 -25.42 0.91
CA PRO A 446 18.19 -25.79 2.05
C PRO A 446 17.92 -24.65 3.05
N SER A 447 18.78 -23.63 3.08
CA SER A 447 18.54 -22.38 3.83
C SER A 447 17.51 -21.43 3.19
N GLY A 448 16.93 -21.80 2.04
CA GLY A 448 16.05 -20.93 1.26
C GLY A 448 16.79 -19.81 0.50
N TYR A 449 18.12 -19.73 0.58
CA TYR A 449 18.91 -18.72 -0.14
C TYR A 449 18.90 -19.00 -1.64
N LYS A 450 18.52 -17.98 -2.43
CA LYS A 450 18.30 -18.09 -3.87
C LYS A 450 19.46 -17.45 -4.63
N VAL A 451 19.91 -18.05 -5.73
CA VAL A 451 20.89 -17.48 -6.65
C VAL A 451 20.34 -17.52 -8.08
N GLN A 452 20.50 -16.42 -8.81
CA GLN A 452 20.10 -16.27 -10.20
C GLN A 452 21.24 -15.66 -11.01
N MET A 453 21.31 -15.99 -12.31
CA MET A 453 22.21 -15.33 -13.25
C MET A 453 21.47 -14.19 -13.96
N GLU A 454 21.94 -12.96 -13.78
CA GLU A 454 21.33 -11.75 -14.35
C GLU A 454 22.33 -10.96 -15.19
N LYS A 455 21.83 -10.34 -16.27
CA LYS A 455 22.62 -9.38 -17.06
C LYS A 455 22.78 -8.09 -16.25
N HIS A 456 23.97 -7.50 -16.27
CA HIS A 456 24.21 -6.20 -15.66
C HIS A 456 23.40 -5.13 -16.40
N PRO A 457 22.65 -4.26 -15.70
CA PRO A 457 21.72 -3.33 -16.34
C PRO A 457 22.44 -2.28 -17.21
N CYS A 458 23.69 -1.93 -16.85
CA CYS A 458 24.47 -0.88 -17.51
C CYS A 458 25.80 -1.38 -18.10
N ALA A 459 25.99 -2.70 -18.23
CA ALA A 459 27.25 -3.25 -18.76
C ALA A 459 26.99 -4.53 -19.56
N PRO A 460 27.79 -4.86 -20.59
CA PRO A 460 27.62 -6.05 -21.42
C PRO A 460 28.16 -7.31 -20.70
N SER A 461 27.78 -7.51 -19.44
CA SER A 461 28.30 -8.57 -18.59
C SER A 461 27.22 -9.21 -17.73
N TRP A 462 27.51 -10.40 -17.21
CA TRP A 462 26.61 -11.17 -16.36
C TRP A 462 27.12 -11.21 -14.93
N ARG A 463 26.21 -11.45 -13.98
CA ARG A 463 26.51 -11.55 -12.55
C ARG A 463 25.56 -12.52 -11.87
N LEU A 464 26.02 -13.12 -10.77
CA LEU A 464 25.20 -13.88 -9.85
C LEU A 464 24.52 -12.92 -8.87
N ILE A 465 23.20 -13.02 -8.74
CA ILE A 465 22.40 -12.27 -7.78
C ILE A 465 21.89 -13.23 -6.71
N GLY A 466 22.20 -12.94 -5.45
CA GLY A 466 21.80 -13.74 -4.31
C GLY A 466 20.71 -13.07 -3.49
N THR A 467 19.63 -13.79 -3.17
CA THR A 467 18.50 -13.31 -2.36
C THR A 467 18.33 -14.15 -1.10
N ALA A 468 18.19 -13.50 0.06
CA ALA A 468 18.01 -14.17 1.34
C ALA A 468 16.79 -15.10 1.41
N GLY A 469 16.84 -16.09 2.30
CA GLY A 469 15.75 -17.04 2.56
C GLY A 469 14.51 -16.38 3.15
N ASP A 470 14.71 -15.51 4.14
CA ASP A 470 13.66 -14.74 4.82
C ASP A 470 13.72 -13.25 4.49
N GLY A 471 12.64 -12.53 4.79
CA GLY A 471 12.47 -11.11 4.48
C GLY A 471 11.87 -10.31 5.64
N THR A 472 11.80 -9.00 5.44
CA THR A 472 11.23 -8.05 6.40
C THR A 472 9.95 -7.47 5.84
N VAL A 473 8.84 -7.59 6.57
CA VAL A 473 7.59 -6.90 6.23
C VAL A 473 7.67 -5.47 6.73
N CYS A 474 7.77 -4.53 5.80
CA CYS A 474 7.75 -3.10 6.04
C CYS A 474 6.36 -2.55 5.74
N HIS A 475 5.73 -1.93 6.74
CA HIS A 475 4.38 -1.37 6.68
C HIS A 475 4.45 0.16 6.83
N LYS A 476 3.74 0.92 5.98
CA LYS A 476 3.78 2.38 5.91
C LYS A 476 2.36 2.96 6.03
N PRO A 477 1.82 3.04 7.25
CA PRO A 477 0.50 3.59 7.52
C PRO A 477 0.51 5.12 7.63
N CYS A 478 -0.67 5.70 7.80
CA CYS A 478 -0.88 7.10 8.21
C CYS A 478 -0.04 8.12 7.43
N THR A 479 0.15 7.87 6.13
CA THR A 479 1.06 8.64 5.28
C THR A 479 0.26 9.59 4.41
N VAL A 480 0.39 10.89 4.68
CA VAL A 480 -0.31 11.95 3.93
C VAL A 480 0.03 11.91 2.44
N SER A 481 -0.82 12.50 1.61
CA SER A 481 -0.61 12.57 0.17
C SER A 481 0.75 13.19 -0.17
N GLY A 482 1.59 12.44 -0.88
CA GLY A 482 2.96 12.79 -1.23
C GLY A 482 3.99 12.58 -0.10
N GLY A 483 3.63 11.85 0.96
CA GLY A 483 4.55 11.27 1.94
C GLY A 483 5.21 9.95 1.46
N GLY A 484 4.94 9.54 0.22
CA GLY A 484 5.56 8.39 -0.42
C GLY A 484 5.07 7.02 0.07
N LYS A 485 3.75 6.85 0.23
CA LYS A 485 3.13 5.60 0.70
C LYS A 485 3.43 4.42 -0.23
N SER A 486 3.10 4.52 -1.52
CA SER A 486 3.33 3.47 -2.52
C SER A 486 4.80 3.28 -2.89
N GLU A 487 5.66 4.26 -2.59
CA GLU A 487 7.11 4.21 -2.86
C GLU A 487 7.82 3.08 -2.09
N ILE A 488 7.21 2.60 -0.99
CA ILE A 488 7.77 1.53 -0.18
C ILE A 488 7.95 0.23 -0.99
N SER A 489 7.01 -0.08 -1.90
CA SER A 489 7.00 -1.30 -2.72
C SER A 489 7.62 -1.12 -4.10
N LYS A 490 7.92 0.12 -4.53
CA LYS A 490 8.57 0.35 -5.83
C LYS A 490 9.99 -0.20 -5.89
N SER A 491 10.40 -0.60 -7.09
CA SER A 491 11.75 -1.06 -7.37
C SER A 491 12.74 0.09 -7.29
N LEU A 492 13.82 -0.09 -6.52
CA LEU A 492 14.92 0.89 -6.50
C LEU A 492 15.77 0.83 -7.78
N SER A 493 15.73 -0.31 -8.51
CA SER A 493 16.61 -0.56 -9.66
C SER A 493 16.42 0.45 -10.78
N ASP A 494 15.21 0.98 -10.97
CA ASP A 494 14.88 1.93 -12.02
C ASP A 494 15.50 3.32 -11.77
N TYR A 495 15.89 3.60 -10.53
CA TYR A 495 16.53 4.85 -10.10
C TYR A 495 18.06 4.71 -9.95
N MET A 496 18.61 3.53 -10.25
CA MET A 496 20.06 3.26 -10.21
C MET A 496 20.69 3.54 -11.57
N GLN A 497 21.87 4.16 -11.57
CA GLN A 497 22.60 4.49 -12.80
C GLN A 497 24.00 3.88 -12.82
N GLY A 498 24.43 3.44 -14.00
CA GLY A 498 25.80 2.98 -14.23
C GLY A 498 26.73 4.14 -14.54
N GLY A 499 27.91 4.14 -13.94
CA GLY A 499 28.96 5.12 -14.19
C GLY A 499 30.35 4.50 -14.07
N SER A 500 31.36 5.21 -14.58
CA SER A 500 32.76 4.80 -14.49
C SER A 500 33.30 4.96 -13.06
N ILE A 501 34.33 4.19 -12.74
CA ILE A 501 35.10 4.40 -11.50
C ILE A 501 36.27 5.28 -11.85
N PHE A 502 36.27 6.48 -11.28
CA PHE A 502 37.20 7.53 -11.65
C PHE A 502 38.59 7.28 -11.07
N VAL A 503 39.61 7.52 -11.91
CA VAL A 503 41.03 7.58 -11.56
C VAL A 503 41.50 8.97 -11.94
N SER A 504 42.21 9.64 -11.02
CA SER A 504 42.81 10.94 -11.31
C SER A 504 44.11 10.74 -12.07
N ASP A 505 45.05 10.05 -11.43
CA ASP A 505 46.35 9.68 -11.95
C ASP A 505 46.70 8.32 -11.35
N ILE A 506 46.85 7.30 -12.19
CA ILE A 506 46.88 5.91 -11.73
C ILE A 506 48.05 5.63 -10.79
N ASP A 507 49.23 6.17 -11.08
CA ASP A 507 50.44 5.90 -10.29
C ASP A 507 50.36 6.54 -8.90
N SER A 508 49.96 7.81 -8.82
CA SER A 508 49.79 8.49 -7.53
C SER A 508 48.59 7.96 -6.73
N ASP A 509 47.51 7.58 -7.40
CA ASP A 509 46.36 6.95 -6.75
C ASP A 509 46.73 5.54 -6.23
N PHE A 510 47.55 4.78 -6.96
CA PHE A 510 48.08 3.48 -6.51
C PHE A 510 49.06 3.61 -5.34
N ALA A 511 49.84 4.70 -5.27
CA ALA A 511 50.70 4.97 -4.12
C ALA A 511 49.87 5.22 -2.85
N LYS A 512 48.78 5.99 -2.94
CA LYS A 512 47.85 6.20 -1.81
C LYS A 512 47.16 4.91 -1.36
N LEU A 513 46.82 4.03 -2.30
CA LEU A 513 46.21 2.73 -1.99
C LEU A 513 47.17 1.81 -1.24
N ASP A 514 48.46 1.82 -1.57
CA ASP A 514 49.49 1.12 -0.80
C ASP A 514 49.55 1.60 0.64
N GLU A 515 49.54 2.92 0.87
CA GLU A 515 49.51 3.49 2.23
C GLU A 515 48.31 2.97 3.02
N ILE A 516 47.12 2.94 2.40
CA ILE A 516 45.90 2.41 3.02
C ILE A 516 46.04 0.91 3.32
N PHE A 517 46.52 0.11 2.38
CA PHE A 517 46.58 -1.35 2.57
C PHE A 517 47.69 -1.81 3.52
N ALA A 518 48.77 -1.04 3.63
CA ALA A 518 49.91 -1.33 4.50
C ALA A 518 49.78 -0.75 5.92
N ARG A 519 48.96 0.30 6.12
CA ARG A 519 48.80 0.96 7.43
C ARG A 519 48.30 0.00 8.52
N ASP A 520 48.90 0.07 9.72
CA ASP A 520 48.29 -0.48 10.92
C ASP A 520 47.20 0.46 11.45
N TYR A 521 46.06 -0.10 11.81
CA TYR A 521 44.88 0.60 12.26
C TYR A 521 44.58 0.37 13.75
N SER A 522 45.45 -0.35 14.47
CA SER A 522 45.26 -0.68 15.89
C SER A 522 45.19 0.57 16.79
N ASP A 523 45.88 1.64 16.39
CA ASP A 523 46.01 2.95 17.04
C ASP A 523 44.79 3.87 16.90
N ARG A 524 43.85 3.57 15.98
CA ARG A 524 42.78 4.51 15.58
C ARG A 524 41.79 4.89 16.68
N TRP A 525 41.69 4.13 17.76
CA TRP A 525 40.61 4.28 18.74
C TRP A 525 40.95 5.33 19.79
N ARG A 526 40.00 6.21 20.07
CA ARG A 526 40.08 7.13 21.20
C ARG A 526 40.11 6.35 22.52
N GLU A 527 40.84 6.88 23.51
CA GLU A 527 40.88 6.31 24.85
C GLU A 527 39.47 6.23 25.46
N GLY A 528 39.14 5.10 26.08
CA GLY A 528 37.80 4.85 26.67
C GLY A 528 36.68 4.58 25.65
N SER A 529 36.96 4.46 24.35
CA SER A 529 35.92 4.10 23.36
C SER A 529 35.34 2.70 23.64
N SER A 530 34.02 2.61 23.75
CA SER A 530 33.28 1.35 23.92
C SER A 530 33.29 0.44 22.68
N GLU A 531 33.72 0.96 21.53
CA GLU A 531 33.83 0.21 20.27
C GLU A 531 35.24 -0.36 20.05
N LYS A 532 36.21 -0.03 20.92
CA LYS A 532 37.59 -0.53 20.83
C LYS A 532 37.61 -2.06 21.07
N PRO A 533 38.05 -2.87 20.08
CA PRO A 533 38.20 -4.31 20.27
C PRO A 533 39.31 -4.60 21.28
N ASP A 534 39.17 -5.70 22.00
CA ASP A 534 40.27 -6.28 22.76
C ASP A 534 41.27 -6.92 21.79
N TYR A 535 42.34 -6.20 21.49
CA TYR A 535 43.40 -6.67 20.60
C TYR A 535 44.30 -7.76 21.20
N GLN A 536 44.20 -8.03 22.51
CA GLN A 536 44.85 -9.20 23.12
C GLN A 536 44.11 -10.49 22.77
N GLN A 537 42.80 -10.41 22.60
CA GLN A 537 41.95 -11.56 22.22
C GLN A 537 41.75 -11.67 20.69
N HIS A 538 41.84 -10.54 19.98
CA HIS A 538 41.57 -10.48 18.54
C HIS A 538 42.57 -9.58 17.81
N GLU A 539 43.58 -10.16 17.16
CA GLU A 539 44.55 -9.41 16.36
C GLU A 539 43.87 -8.54 15.27
N SER A 540 44.42 -7.35 15.02
CA SER A 540 43.93 -6.44 13.99
C SER A 540 44.10 -7.05 12.59
N ARG A 541 42.99 -7.23 11.86
CA ARG A 541 43.00 -7.75 10.48
C ARG A 541 43.46 -6.68 9.49
N ARG A 542 44.38 -7.01 8.58
CA ARG A 542 44.76 -6.13 7.45
C ARG A 542 43.59 -5.84 6.52
N VAL A 543 43.68 -4.79 5.68
CA VAL A 543 42.57 -4.38 4.80
C VAL A 543 42.19 -5.50 3.82
N LEU A 544 43.16 -6.07 3.12
CA LEU A 544 42.93 -7.13 2.13
C LEU A 544 42.73 -8.52 2.73
N ASP A 545 42.85 -8.69 4.05
CA ASP A 545 42.62 -9.98 4.73
C ASP A 545 41.22 -10.56 4.40
N PRO A 546 41.11 -11.78 3.88
CA PRO A 546 39.85 -12.44 3.52
C PRO A 546 38.82 -12.50 4.66
N ARG A 547 39.28 -12.59 5.91
CA ARG A 547 38.44 -12.59 7.12
C ARG A 547 37.87 -11.20 7.41
N ARG A 548 38.34 -10.14 6.73
CA ARG A 548 37.84 -8.77 6.83
C ARG A 548 36.85 -8.50 5.71
N SER A 549 35.58 -8.28 6.08
CA SER A 549 34.52 -8.02 5.10
C SER A 549 34.62 -6.62 4.49
N LEU A 550 34.09 -6.44 3.27
CA LEU A 550 34.00 -5.13 2.60
C LEU A 550 33.34 -4.07 3.49
N GLY A 551 32.19 -4.40 4.10
CA GLY A 551 31.50 -3.48 5.02
C GLY A 551 32.34 -3.08 6.24
N SER A 552 33.24 -3.94 6.71
CA SER A 552 34.17 -3.58 7.80
C SER A 552 35.32 -2.67 7.34
N VAL A 553 35.74 -2.77 6.06
CA VAL A 553 36.70 -1.84 5.45
C VAL A 553 36.05 -0.48 5.22
N ILE A 554 34.79 -0.43 4.76
CA ILE A 554 34.03 0.82 4.65
C ILE A 554 33.95 1.51 6.02
N LYS A 555 33.61 0.79 7.09
CA LYS A 555 33.59 1.35 8.46
C LYS A 555 34.96 1.81 8.97
N LEU A 556 36.04 1.12 8.59
CA LEU A 556 37.42 1.51 8.93
C LEU A 556 37.76 2.87 8.34
N LEU A 557 37.39 3.05 7.07
CA LEU A 557 37.69 4.21 6.25
C LEU A 557 36.59 5.28 6.30
N THR A 558 35.62 5.15 7.21
CA THR A 558 34.58 6.16 7.45
C THR A 558 34.85 6.84 8.79
N PRO A 559 34.98 8.18 8.85
CA PRO A 559 35.23 8.93 10.07
C PRO A 559 34.28 8.57 11.22
N SER A 560 34.77 8.60 12.45
CA SER A 560 34.00 8.24 13.65
C SER A 560 34.39 9.07 14.86
N ARG A 561 33.42 9.40 15.72
CA ARG A 561 33.70 10.02 17.03
C ARG A 561 34.51 9.12 17.96
N ASP A 562 34.42 7.81 17.76
CA ASP A 562 35.20 6.78 18.47
C ASP A 562 36.68 6.73 18.06
N TYR A 563 37.05 7.41 16.97
CA TYR A 563 38.42 7.46 16.51
C TYR A 563 39.19 8.65 17.10
N THR A 564 40.52 8.56 17.11
CA THR A 564 41.39 9.69 17.44
C THR A 564 41.19 10.82 16.43
N GLU A 565 41.44 12.06 16.84
CA GLU A 565 41.33 13.23 15.96
C GLU A 565 42.35 13.13 14.82
N GLU A 566 43.57 12.71 15.14
CA GLU A 566 44.64 12.44 14.19
C GLU A 566 44.24 11.44 13.10
N TYR A 567 43.53 10.36 13.45
CA TYR A 567 43.07 9.37 12.49
C TYR A 567 41.93 9.89 11.61
N ASN A 568 40.98 10.64 12.19
CA ASN A 568 39.92 11.28 11.40
C ASN A 568 40.48 12.35 10.45
N ASP A 569 41.50 13.10 10.87
CA ASP A 569 42.22 14.07 10.05
C ASP A 569 43.03 13.41 8.93
N TRP A 570 43.55 12.20 9.17
CA TRP A 570 44.15 11.40 8.11
C TRP A 570 43.09 10.94 7.09
N LEU A 571 41.94 10.44 7.54
CA LEU A 571 40.83 10.05 6.65
C LEU A 571 40.31 11.24 5.83
N SER A 572 40.22 12.44 6.41
CA SER A 572 39.70 13.62 5.70
C SER A 572 40.59 14.08 4.54
N LYS A 573 41.89 13.72 4.56
CA LYS A 573 42.87 14.01 3.51
C LYS A 573 42.84 13.00 2.35
N ILE A 574 42.18 11.85 2.52
CA ILE A 574 42.05 10.84 1.45
C ILE A 574 40.99 11.32 0.44
N PRO A 575 41.32 11.47 -0.85
CA PRO A 575 40.35 11.85 -1.87
C PRO A 575 39.22 10.83 -2.02
N SER A 576 38.01 11.31 -2.33
CA SER A 576 36.80 10.47 -2.40
C SER A 576 36.90 9.31 -3.40
N HIS A 577 37.60 9.50 -4.54
CA HIS A 577 37.74 8.45 -5.56
C HIS A 577 38.65 7.30 -5.11
N ILE A 578 39.64 7.57 -4.25
CA ILE A 578 40.52 6.54 -3.67
C ILE A 578 39.72 5.53 -2.84
N TYR A 579 38.69 5.98 -2.10
CA TYR A 579 37.82 5.06 -1.36
C TYR A 579 37.11 4.07 -2.30
N ALA A 580 36.57 4.56 -3.41
CA ALA A 580 35.91 3.70 -4.40
C ALA A 580 36.89 2.66 -4.99
N MET A 581 38.14 3.07 -5.25
CA MET A 581 39.21 2.16 -5.71
C MET A 581 39.57 1.13 -4.62
N ALA A 582 39.77 1.55 -3.38
CA ALA A 582 40.11 0.66 -2.27
C ALA A 582 39.03 -0.41 -2.04
N PHE A 583 37.76 -0.01 -2.10
CA PHE A 583 36.62 -0.91 -1.92
C PHE A 583 36.45 -1.88 -3.08
N ILE A 584 36.69 -1.45 -4.32
CA ILE A 584 36.59 -2.37 -5.45
C ILE A 584 37.76 -3.35 -5.49
N ILE A 585 38.99 -2.90 -5.23
CA ILE A 585 40.14 -3.79 -5.09
C ILE A 585 39.87 -4.81 -3.99
N LYS A 586 39.39 -4.37 -2.81
CA LYS A 586 39.01 -5.28 -1.73
C LYS A 586 37.95 -6.31 -2.15
N ARG A 587 37.00 -5.93 -3.00
CA ARG A 587 35.92 -6.81 -3.47
C ARG A 587 36.44 -7.90 -4.41
N PHE A 588 37.36 -7.55 -5.31
CA PHE A 588 37.89 -8.47 -6.31
C PHE A 588 39.13 -9.23 -5.84
N TYR A 589 39.79 -8.77 -4.76
CA TYR A 589 40.98 -9.39 -4.21
C TYR A 589 40.81 -10.89 -3.96
N LYS A 590 41.72 -11.68 -4.53
CA LYS A 590 41.83 -13.12 -4.31
C LYS A 590 43.08 -13.41 -3.49
N GLU A 591 43.00 -14.39 -2.59
CA GLU A 591 44.15 -14.84 -1.79
C GLU A 591 45.35 -15.25 -2.67
N GLU A 592 45.05 -15.85 -3.84
CA GLU A 592 46.00 -16.27 -4.85
C GLU A 592 46.91 -15.15 -5.36
N TRP A 593 46.49 -13.88 -5.26
CA TRP A 593 47.27 -12.74 -5.72
C TRP A 593 48.46 -12.42 -4.79
N GLN A 594 48.49 -12.99 -3.57
CA GLN A 594 49.58 -12.80 -2.59
C GLN A 594 50.02 -11.34 -2.39
N GLY A 595 49.09 -10.39 -2.52
CA GLY A 595 49.34 -8.95 -2.39
C GLY A 595 49.58 -8.22 -3.71
N ASP A 596 49.80 -8.90 -4.84
CA ASP A 596 49.93 -8.28 -6.16
C ASP A 596 48.55 -7.96 -6.77
N TRP A 597 47.85 -7.00 -6.18
CA TRP A 597 46.60 -6.50 -6.74
C TRP A 597 46.86 -5.57 -7.94
N ARG A 598 48.03 -4.93 -8.04
CA ARG A 598 48.31 -3.90 -9.05
C ARG A 598 48.27 -4.43 -10.48
N SER A 599 48.80 -5.62 -10.73
CA SER A 599 48.83 -6.22 -12.06
C SER A 599 47.44 -6.46 -12.67
N HIS A 600 46.40 -6.48 -11.84
CA HIS A 600 45.01 -6.70 -12.23
C HIS A 600 44.21 -5.42 -12.49
N PHE A 601 44.71 -4.24 -12.09
CA PHE A 601 44.01 -2.96 -12.25
C PHE A 601 44.81 -1.98 -13.10
N GLY A 602 44.13 -1.27 -13.99
CA GLY A 602 44.77 -0.37 -14.94
C GLY A 602 43.84 0.71 -15.49
N VAL A 603 44.35 1.52 -16.40
CA VAL A 603 43.57 2.45 -17.25
C VAL A 603 43.97 2.25 -18.71
N ASP A 604 43.10 2.63 -19.65
CA ASP A 604 43.51 2.70 -21.06
C ASP A 604 44.48 3.85 -21.29
N VAL A 605 45.27 3.76 -22.36
CA VAL A 605 45.96 4.92 -22.92
C VAL A 605 45.05 5.54 -23.99
N VAL A 606 44.50 6.73 -23.72
CA VAL A 606 43.60 7.45 -24.61
C VAL A 606 44.33 8.64 -25.20
N ASN A 607 44.51 8.65 -26.52
CA ASN A 607 45.25 9.70 -27.24
C ASN A 607 46.70 9.92 -26.74
N GLY A 608 47.35 8.86 -26.24
CA GLY A 608 48.73 8.91 -25.74
C GLY A 608 48.85 9.22 -24.24
N GLU A 609 47.75 9.54 -23.56
CA GLU A 609 47.71 9.85 -22.13
C GLU A 609 46.97 8.74 -21.34
N PRO A 610 47.34 8.48 -20.08
CA PRO A 610 46.56 7.60 -19.21
C PRO A 610 45.11 8.08 -19.06
N GLY A 611 44.15 7.17 -19.23
CA GLY A 611 42.73 7.44 -19.08
C GLY A 611 42.31 7.57 -17.62
N HIS A 612 41.05 7.99 -17.42
CA HIS A 612 40.48 8.28 -16.09
C HIS A 612 39.46 7.25 -15.61
N GLU A 613 39.44 6.06 -16.22
CA GLU A 613 38.48 5.00 -15.91
C GLU A 613 39.20 3.72 -15.47
N LEU A 614 38.98 3.30 -14.22
CA LEU A 614 39.58 2.09 -13.69
C LEU A 614 39.07 0.85 -14.43
N LYS A 615 40.00 -0.01 -14.83
CA LYS A 615 39.76 -1.32 -15.42
C LYS A 615 40.21 -2.44 -14.50
N TYR A 616 39.59 -3.60 -14.66
CA TYR A 616 39.97 -4.86 -14.04
C TYR A 616 40.22 -5.90 -15.14
N ASP A 617 41.43 -6.45 -15.24
CA ASP A 617 41.85 -7.40 -16.29
C ASP A 617 41.41 -6.94 -17.71
N ASN A 618 41.72 -5.69 -18.07
CA ASN A 618 41.35 -4.99 -19.32
C ASN A 618 39.84 -4.77 -19.55
N ARG A 619 38.97 -5.16 -18.61
CA ARG A 619 37.53 -4.92 -18.66
C ARG A 619 37.17 -3.61 -17.96
N LYS A 620 36.32 -2.81 -18.61
CA LYS A 620 35.74 -1.59 -18.00
C LYS A 620 34.90 -1.95 -16.78
N LEU A 621 35.19 -1.31 -15.65
CA LEU A 621 34.38 -1.42 -14.43
C LEU A 621 33.23 -0.43 -14.48
N VAL A 622 32.03 -0.91 -14.13
CA VAL A 622 30.83 -0.07 -14.01
C VAL A 622 30.40 -0.07 -12.55
N GLY A 623 30.48 1.10 -11.93
CA GLY A 623 29.91 1.37 -10.62
C GLY A 623 28.42 1.70 -10.74
N MET A 624 27.64 1.29 -9.74
CA MET A 624 26.24 1.70 -9.63
C MET A 624 26.12 2.89 -8.68
N TYR A 625 25.30 3.86 -9.07
CA TYR A 625 25.04 5.09 -8.33
C TYR A 625 23.55 5.24 -8.08
N LEU A 626 23.18 5.83 -6.95
CA LEU A 626 21.80 6.14 -6.60
C LEU A 626 21.67 7.65 -6.38
N ARG A 627 20.60 8.24 -6.92
CA ARG A 627 20.20 9.62 -6.60
C ARG A 627 19.66 9.68 -5.17
N VAL A 628 20.15 10.61 -4.37
CA VAL A 628 19.60 10.93 -3.05
C VAL A 628 19.44 12.44 -2.93
N GLY A 629 18.33 12.93 -3.48
CA GLY A 629 17.96 14.34 -3.51
C GLY A 629 18.67 15.17 -4.58
N LEU A 630 18.31 16.46 -4.59
CA LEU A 630 18.83 17.49 -5.47
C LEU A 630 19.65 18.50 -4.67
N ASP A 631 20.60 19.17 -5.32
CA ASP A 631 21.27 20.33 -4.76
C ASP A 631 20.46 21.62 -4.98
N SER A 632 20.95 22.74 -4.45
CA SER A 632 20.30 24.05 -4.56
C SER A 632 20.17 24.57 -6.00
N SER A 633 20.86 23.97 -6.96
CA SER A 633 20.78 24.29 -8.40
C SER A 633 19.93 23.26 -9.17
N GLY A 634 19.25 22.35 -8.48
CA GLY A 634 18.44 21.28 -9.08
C GLY A 634 19.27 20.12 -9.67
N ARG A 635 20.58 20.06 -9.42
CA ARG A 635 21.44 18.98 -9.92
C ARG A 635 21.32 17.75 -9.03
N TRP A 636 21.45 16.58 -9.64
CA TRP A 636 21.33 15.31 -8.94
C TRP A 636 22.51 15.05 -8.00
N ARG A 637 22.20 14.62 -6.78
CA ARG A 637 23.20 14.18 -5.82
C ARG A 637 23.36 12.66 -5.93
N MET A 638 24.36 12.25 -6.69
CA MET A 638 24.62 10.85 -7.01
C MET A 638 25.63 10.22 -6.06
N TYR A 639 25.27 9.08 -5.47
CA TYR A 639 26.09 8.39 -4.49
C TYR A 639 26.41 6.97 -4.94
N LYS A 640 27.70 6.61 -4.89
CA LYS A 640 28.16 5.28 -5.27
C LYS A 640 27.66 4.22 -4.28
N LEU A 641 26.99 3.22 -4.82
CA LEU A 641 26.58 2.01 -4.11
C LEU A 641 27.75 1.05 -3.98
N ARG A 642 27.66 0.17 -2.98
CA ARG A 642 28.60 -0.93 -2.81
C ARG A 642 28.59 -1.85 -4.02
N GLN A 643 29.77 -2.34 -4.38
CA GLN A 643 29.89 -3.26 -5.53
C GLN A 643 29.14 -4.59 -5.31
N ASP A 644 28.96 -5.01 -4.06
CA ASP A 644 28.18 -6.20 -3.69
C ASP A 644 26.71 -5.91 -3.32
N PHE A 645 26.24 -4.67 -3.51
CA PHE A 645 24.84 -4.31 -3.34
C PHE A 645 24.03 -4.67 -4.59
N ALA A 646 22.84 -5.18 -4.37
CA ALA A 646 21.75 -5.23 -5.35
C ALA A 646 20.46 -4.79 -4.64
N ALA A 647 19.55 -4.13 -5.36
CA ALA A 647 18.28 -3.69 -4.80
C ALA A 647 17.50 -4.87 -4.20
N ALA A 648 16.80 -4.63 -3.10
CA ALA A 648 15.97 -5.64 -2.43
C ALA A 648 14.95 -6.20 -3.41
N ARG A 649 14.74 -7.52 -3.37
CA ARG A 649 13.57 -8.12 -4.02
C ARG A 649 12.37 -7.83 -3.13
N LYS A 650 11.35 -7.18 -3.68
CA LYS A 650 10.17 -6.70 -2.96
C LYS A 650 8.93 -7.40 -3.49
N ILE A 651 8.10 -7.92 -2.59
CA ILE A 651 6.74 -8.37 -2.88
C ILE A 651 5.79 -7.34 -2.27
N GLN A 652 4.94 -6.71 -3.07
CA GLN A 652 3.95 -5.77 -2.56
C GLN A 652 2.91 -6.53 -1.74
N LEU A 653 2.60 -6.01 -0.55
CA LEU A 653 1.57 -6.58 0.33
C LEU A 653 0.38 -5.64 0.53
N GLU A 654 0.59 -4.34 0.35
CA GLU A 654 -0.36 -3.26 0.62
C GLU A 654 -0.07 -2.06 -0.31
N ASP A 655 -1.06 -1.18 -0.50
CA ASP A 655 -0.88 0.07 -1.28
C ASP A 655 -1.80 1.21 -0.80
N ASP A 656 -3.11 0.99 -0.71
CA ASP A 656 -4.07 2.05 -0.37
C ASP A 656 -5.22 1.64 0.54
N ILE A 657 -5.81 0.46 0.36
CA ILE A 657 -6.84 -0.08 1.26
C ILE A 657 -6.32 -1.38 1.88
N THR A 658 -5.95 -1.31 3.15
CA THR A 658 -5.41 -2.45 3.90
C THR A 658 -6.40 -2.90 4.97
N ALA A 659 -6.63 -4.20 5.05
CA ALA A 659 -7.21 -4.85 6.23
C ALA A 659 -6.08 -5.43 7.10
N SER A 660 -6.14 -5.20 8.41
CA SER A 660 -5.15 -5.72 9.34
C SER A 660 -5.76 -6.31 10.62
N ILE A 661 -4.98 -7.14 11.31
CA ILE A 661 -5.36 -7.80 12.57
C ILE A 661 -4.12 -7.95 13.46
N VAL A 662 -4.31 -7.83 14.77
CA VAL A 662 -3.27 -8.18 15.77
C VAL A 662 -3.66 -9.47 16.48
N VAL A 663 -2.75 -10.44 16.45
CA VAL A 663 -2.94 -11.77 17.03
C VAL A 663 -1.89 -12.04 18.11
N PRO A 664 -2.29 -12.54 19.29
CA PRO A 664 -1.33 -12.97 20.31
C PRO A 664 -0.52 -14.18 19.82
N GLY A 665 0.80 -14.12 19.97
CA GLY A 665 1.73 -15.13 19.44
C GLY A 665 1.48 -16.55 19.97
N ARG A 666 0.94 -16.67 21.19
CA ARG A 666 0.60 -17.97 21.82
C ARG A 666 -0.56 -18.71 21.14
N GLU A 667 -1.37 -18.02 20.35
CA GLU A 667 -2.49 -18.61 19.60
C GLU A 667 -2.09 -19.01 18.17
N LEU A 668 -0.85 -18.74 17.76
CA LEU A 668 -0.34 -19.16 16.46
C LEU A 668 0.12 -20.62 16.54
N SER A 669 -0.19 -21.40 15.51
CA SER A 669 0.20 -22.82 15.43
C SER A 669 1.71 -23.03 15.32
N GLU A 670 2.42 -22.05 14.74
CA GLU A 670 3.87 -22.09 14.55
C GLU A 670 4.53 -20.96 15.36
N PRO A 671 5.54 -21.26 16.21
CA PRO A 671 6.20 -20.26 17.02
C PRO A 671 7.02 -19.30 16.14
N LEU A 672 6.67 -18.01 16.19
CA LEU A 672 7.50 -16.96 15.63
C LEU A 672 8.66 -16.68 16.58
N HIS A 673 9.89 -16.67 16.07
CA HIS A 673 11.12 -16.61 16.87
C HIS A 673 11.41 -15.19 17.44
N ASP A 674 10.50 -14.23 17.23
CA ASP A 674 10.63 -12.87 17.73
C ASP A 674 10.23 -12.79 19.21
N ARG A 675 10.83 -11.85 19.94
CA ARG A 675 10.52 -11.55 21.35
C ARG A 675 9.11 -10.97 21.58
N LEU A 676 8.33 -10.79 20.52
CA LEU A 676 7.04 -10.12 20.55
C LEU A 676 5.93 -11.09 20.96
N GLU A 677 5.01 -10.62 21.80
CA GLU A 677 3.87 -11.42 22.27
C GLU A 677 2.61 -11.22 21.43
N SER A 678 2.58 -10.23 20.54
CA SER A 678 1.46 -9.95 19.64
C SER A 678 1.97 -9.47 18.28
N PHE A 679 1.37 -9.98 17.21
CA PHE A 679 1.85 -9.81 15.85
C PHE A 679 0.76 -9.20 14.97
N LYS A 680 1.11 -8.17 14.21
CA LYS A 680 0.21 -7.55 13.22
C LYS A 680 0.35 -8.26 11.88
N PHE A 681 -0.77 -8.57 11.26
CA PHE A 681 -0.86 -9.13 9.91
C PHE A 681 -1.69 -8.21 9.03
N VAL A 682 -1.34 -8.13 7.76
CA VAL A 682 -1.90 -7.17 6.79
C VAL A 682 -2.29 -7.88 5.51
N SER A 683 -3.30 -7.37 4.81
CA SER A 683 -3.65 -7.79 3.45
C SER A 683 -4.28 -6.62 2.70
N ASN A 684 -3.88 -6.47 1.44
CA ASN A 684 -4.50 -5.52 0.52
C ASN A 684 -5.90 -6.00 0.12
N CYS A 685 -6.89 -5.11 0.24
CA CYS A 685 -8.30 -5.36 -0.12
C CYS A 685 -8.59 -5.25 -1.63
N GLU A 686 -7.62 -4.80 -2.42
CA GLU A 686 -7.77 -4.47 -3.83
C GLU A 686 -7.10 -5.54 -4.72
N TYR A 687 -7.65 -5.83 -5.89
CA TYR A 687 -7.02 -6.63 -6.96
C TYR A 687 -6.24 -5.76 -7.96
N ARG A 688 -6.73 -4.53 -8.19
CA ARG A 688 -6.11 -3.52 -9.07
C ARG A 688 -5.99 -2.18 -8.34
N LEU A 689 -4.90 -1.45 -8.59
CA LEU A 689 -4.49 -0.24 -7.91
C LEU A 689 -4.74 0.98 -8.81
N PHE A 690 -5.45 1.97 -8.30
CA PHE A 690 -5.78 3.19 -9.05
C PHE A 690 -4.63 4.20 -9.03
N GLN A 691 -3.59 3.91 -9.82
CA GLN A 691 -2.34 4.66 -9.86
C GLN A 691 -2.51 6.04 -10.48
N ARG A 692 -1.70 7.00 -10.00
CA ARG A 692 -1.51 8.32 -10.64
C ARG A 692 -0.05 8.42 -11.10
N PRO A 693 0.23 8.18 -12.39
CA PRO A 693 1.61 8.16 -12.87
C PRO A 693 2.11 9.57 -13.19
N ASP A 694 2.50 10.32 -12.17
CA ASP A 694 2.98 11.71 -12.32
C ASP A 694 4.24 11.79 -13.21
N ASP A 695 5.12 10.78 -13.17
CA ASP A 695 6.39 10.75 -13.90
C ASP A 695 6.27 10.24 -15.34
N ALA A 696 5.19 9.51 -15.69
CA ALA A 696 5.05 8.84 -16.99
C ALA A 696 4.76 9.78 -18.16
N VAL A 697 4.48 11.06 -17.88
CA VAL A 697 4.44 12.11 -18.90
C VAL A 697 5.81 12.31 -19.55
N HIS A 698 6.89 11.96 -18.84
CA HIS A 698 8.25 11.95 -19.36
C HIS A 698 8.56 10.59 -19.96
N ARG A 699 8.61 10.53 -21.30
CA ARG A 699 8.82 9.31 -22.08
C ARG A 699 10.07 8.54 -21.60
N GLY A 700 9.90 7.25 -21.34
CA GLY A 700 10.97 6.31 -20.94
C GLY A 700 11.42 6.42 -19.49
N LEU A 701 10.90 7.39 -18.71
CA LEU A 701 11.26 7.58 -17.31
C LEU A 701 10.59 6.51 -16.42
N ASP A 702 9.27 6.40 -16.45
CA ASP A 702 8.51 5.39 -15.70
C ASP A 702 8.22 4.15 -16.55
N LYS A 703 9.22 3.26 -16.62
CA LYS A 703 9.18 2.03 -17.44
C LYS A 703 8.13 1.03 -16.96
N GLN A 704 7.75 1.07 -15.68
CA GLN A 704 6.71 0.19 -15.16
C GLN A 704 5.35 0.67 -15.66
N THR A 705 5.04 1.96 -15.48
CA THR A 705 3.79 2.53 -15.99
C THR A 705 3.69 2.36 -17.51
N GLU A 706 4.74 2.66 -18.27
CA GLU A 706 4.68 2.50 -19.73
C GLU A 706 4.41 1.06 -20.16
N ARG A 707 5.00 0.07 -19.46
CA ARG A 707 4.69 -1.34 -19.68
C ARG A 707 3.22 -1.66 -19.38
N ASP A 708 2.70 -1.13 -18.26
CA ASP A 708 1.34 -1.40 -17.84
C ASP A 708 0.32 -0.76 -18.80
N ILE A 709 0.52 0.52 -19.19
CA ILE A 709 -0.33 1.24 -20.16
C ILE A 709 -0.25 0.60 -21.55
N ALA A 710 0.91 0.07 -21.94
CA ALA A 710 1.08 -0.59 -23.24
C ALA A 710 0.38 -1.96 -23.33
N ASP A 711 0.04 -2.61 -22.22
CA ASP A 711 -0.70 -3.88 -22.25
C ASP A 711 -2.20 -3.65 -22.54
N VAL A 712 -2.95 -4.73 -22.75
CA VAL A 712 -4.39 -4.70 -23.05
C VAL A 712 -5.27 -4.83 -21.81
N GLY A 713 -6.56 -4.50 -21.94
CA GLY A 713 -7.55 -4.67 -20.87
C GLY A 713 -7.44 -3.63 -19.75
N ASN A 714 -6.72 -2.53 -19.99
CA ASN A 714 -6.60 -1.43 -19.05
C ASN A 714 -7.92 -0.68 -18.85
N PHE A 715 -8.07 -0.08 -17.67
CA PHE A 715 -9.07 0.94 -17.40
C PHE A 715 -8.34 2.26 -17.20
N PHE A 716 -8.60 3.24 -18.06
CA PHE A 716 -8.00 4.56 -18.02
C PHE A 716 -9.00 5.64 -17.64
N CYS A 717 -8.49 6.70 -17.01
CA CYS A 717 -9.23 7.92 -16.72
C CYS A 717 -8.28 9.13 -16.84
N ASN A 718 -8.76 10.21 -17.42
CA ASN A 718 -8.02 11.45 -17.66
C ASN A 718 -6.79 11.30 -18.56
N PHE A 719 -6.95 10.55 -19.66
CA PHE A 719 -6.02 10.56 -20.80
C PHE A 719 -6.74 11.10 -22.05
N GLU A 720 -5.97 11.56 -23.02
CA GLU A 720 -6.47 11.81 -24.38
C GLU A 720 -6.72 10.48 -25.10
N ALA A 721 -7.82 10.41 -25.86
CA ALA A 721 -8.09 9.32 -26.79
C ALA A 721 -7.37 9.64 -28.11
N LEU A 722 -6.20 9.04 -28.34
CA LEU A 722 -5.41 9.30 -29.54
C LEU A 722 -5.97 8.50 -30.71
N ASP A 723 -6.35 9.19 -31.78
CA ASP A 723 -6.68 8.55 -33.05
C ASP A 723 -5.41 8.24 -33.86
N ARG A 724 -5.59 7.57 -35.00
CA ARG A 724 -4.48 7.22 -35.91
C ARG A 724 -3.68 8.44 -36.38
N SER A 725 -4.33 9.58 -36.59
CA SER A 725 -3.66 10.80 -37.07
C SER A 725 -2.75 11.40 -36.01
N ALA A 726 -3.21 11.42 -34.75
CA ALA A 726 -2.45 11.89 -33.60
C ALA A 726 -1.22 11.00 -33.35
N VAL A 727 -1.39 9.68 -33.38
CA VAL A 727 -0.27 8.74 -33.22
C VAL A 727 0.70 8.81 -34.39
N ALA A 728 0.22 8.97 -35.63
CA ALA A 728 1.08 9.13 -36.80
C ALA A 728 1.92 10.42 -36.73
N GLN A 729 1.34 11.51 -36.20
CA GLN A 729 2.06 12.75 -35.97
C GLN A 729 3.15 12.56 -34.91
N GLU A 730 2.86 11.87 -33.81
CA GLU A 730 3.87 11.55 -32.79
C GLU A 730 4.99 10.65 -33.36
N ALA A 731 4.62 9.62 -34.11
CA ALA A 731 5.56 8.70 -34.74
C ALA A 731 6.41 9.35 -35.84
N SER A 732 5.93 10.43 -36.47
CA SER A 732 6.72 11.19 -37.46
C SER A 732 7.98 11.83 -36.86
N ASN A 733 7.98 12.06 -35.54
CA ASN A 733 9.16 12.47 -34.79
C ASN A 733 9.85 11.25 -34.18
N ILE A 734 10.69 10.59 -34.98
CA ILE A 734 11.42 9.37 -34.56
C ILE A 734 12.22 9.56 -33.26
N ILE A 735 12.72 10.79 -33.00
CA ILE A 735 13.49 11.12 -31.79
C ILE A 735 12.60 11.02 -30.55
N GLU A 736 11.34 11.46 -30.64
CA GLU A 736 10.38 11.37 -29.53
C GLU A 736 9.87 9.94 -29.35
N LEU A 737 9.63 9.23 -30.46
CA LEU A 737 9.21 7.83 -30.43
C LEU A 737 10.26 6.91 -29.78
N GLU A 738 11.56 7.15 -30.04
CA GLU A 738 12.66 6.40 -29.43
C GLU A 738 12.88 6.70 -27.92
N GLN A 739 12.25 7.76 -27.38
CA GLN A 739 12.32 8.04 -25.94
C GLN A 739 11.37 7.14 -25.14
N TYR A 740 10.32 6.60 -25.75
CA TYR A 740 9.47 5.62 -25.09
C TYR A 740 10.23 4.33 -24.77
N SER A 741 9.80 3.64 -23.72
CA SER A 741 10.19 2.25 -23.51
C SER A 741 9.67 1.37 -24.65
N GLU A 742 10.38 0.26 -24.88
CA GLU A 742 10.05 -0.71 -25.93
C GLU A 742 8.55 -1.12 -25.94
N PRO A 743 7.91 -1.45 -24.80
CA PRO A 743 6.49 -1.85 -24.82
C PRO A 743 5.56 -0.75 -25.34
N MET A 744 5.76 0.50 -24.92
CA MET A 744 4.92 1.62 -25.34
C MET A 744 5.12 1.93 -26.82
N ARG A 745 6.37 1.94 -27.29
CA ARG A 745 6.67 2.11 -28.71
C ARG A 745 5.97 1.05 -29.57
N GLN A 746 6.13 -0.24 -29.21
CA GLN A 746 5.50 -1.33 -29.93
C GLN A 746 3.97 -1.24 -29.94
N ARG A 747 3.34 -0.77 -28.86
CA ARG A 747 1.89 -0.53 -28.80
C ARG A 747 1.46 0.54 -29.80
N LEU A 748 2.16 1.67 -29.85
CA LEU A 748 1.83 2.78 -30.75
C LEU A 748 2.07 2.40 -32.23
N GLU A 749 3.18 1.73 -32.52
CA GLU A 749 3.48 1.22 -33.87
C GLU A 749 2.46 0.16 -34.31
N GLY A 750 2.11 -0.77 -33.43
CA GLY A 750 1.08 -1.79 -33.68
C GLY A 750 -0.30 -1.18 -33.90
N PHE A 751 -0.66 -0.13 -33.15
CA PHE A 751 -1.93 0.58 -33.34
C PHE A 751 -2.05 1.18 -34.75
N LEU A 752 -0.99 1.78 -35.28
CA LEU A 752 -0.96 2.33 -36.64
C LEU A 752 -1.21 1.28 -37.73
N GLN A 753 -1.02 -0.01 -37.43
CA GLN A 753 -1.26 -1.15 -38.32
C GLN A 753 -2.58 -1.90 -38.05
N SER A 754 -3.28 -1.57 -36.96
CA SER A 754 -4.53 -2.22 -36.54
C SER A 754 -5.77 -1.52 -37.11
N ASP A 755 -6.96 -2.12 -36.96
CA ASP A 755 -8.26 -1.52 -37.32
C ASP A 755 -8.94 -0.79 -36.13
N GLU A 756 -8.24 -0.66 -35.00
CA GLU A 756 -8.75 0.04 -33.81
C GLU A 756 -8.84 1.56 -34.04
N ASP A 757 -9.84 2.21 -33.44
CA ASP A 757 -10.09 3.64 -33.61
C ASP A 757 -9.19 4.52 -32.72
N TYR A 758 -8.91 4.06 -31.49
CA TYR A 758 -8.24 4.85 -30.47
C TYR A 758 -7.19 4.07 -29.68
N VAL A 759 -6.21 4.80 -29.12
CA VAL A 759 -5.23 4.28 -28.16
C VAL A 759 -4.88 5.35 -27.12
N VAL A 760 -4.38 4.93 -25.96
CA VAL A 760 -3.81 5.84 -24.94
C VAL A 760 -2.29 5.70 -24.89
N SER A 761 -1.59 6.83 -24.80
CA SER A 761 -0.15 6.94 -24.55
C SER A 761 0.12 7.46 -23.14
N SER A 762 1.26 7.06 -22.53
CA SER A 762 1.69 7.56 -21.22
C SER A 762 1.94 9.07 -21.19
N ALA A 763 2.31 9.67 -22.34
CA ALA A 763 2.66 11.08 -22.43
C ALA A 763 1.48 12.02 -22.74
N SER A 764 0.26 11.49 -22.88
CA SER A 764 -0.92 12.26 -23.31
C SER A 764 -2.04 12.29 -22.25
N PRO A 765 -1.82 12.91 -21.07
CA PRO A 765 -2.92 13.19 -20.15
C PRO A 765 -4.00 14.03 -20.81
N ARG A 766 -5.25 13.85 -20.37
CA ARG A 766 -6.41 14.62 -20.85
C ARG A 766 -6.17 16.12 -20.69
N LEU A 767 -6.49 16.89 -21.72
CA LEU A 767 -6.49 18.34 -21.69
C LEU A 767 -7.77 18.86 -21.04
N ILE A 768 -7.59 19.76 -20.08
CA ILE A 768 -8.66 20.48 -19.39
C ILE A 768 -8.33 21.96 -19.53
N ASP A 769 -9.20 22.71 -20.20
CA ASP A 769 -8.97 24.11 -20.56
C ASP A 769 -7.60 24.32 -21.24
N GLY A 770 -7.24 23.41 -22.14
CA GLY A 770 -5.98 23.43 -22.90
C GLY A 770 -4.73 23.04 -22.12
N LYS A 771 -4.84 22.55 -20.88
CA LYS A 771 -3.70 22.11 -20.07
C LYS A 771 -3.81 20.62 -19.71
N PRO A 772 -2.71 19.85 -19.73
CA PRO A 772 -2.72 18.47 -19.27
C PRO A 772 -3.24 18.35 -17.83
N SER A 773 -4.14 17.41 -17.58
CA SER A 773 -4.64 17.10 -16.25
C SER A 773 -3.48 16.69 -15.36
N LYS A 774 -3.53 17.12 -14.10
CA LYS A 774 -2.58 16.70 -13.05
C LYS A 774 -3.05 15.44 -12.34
N ASN A 775 -4.02 14.73 -12.89
CA ASN A 775 -4.59 13.51 -12.33
C ASN A 775 -4.86 12.45 -13.41
N PRO A 776 -3.89 12.11 -14.28
CA PRO A 776 -4.00 10.93 -15.14
C PRO A 776 -4.11 9.68 -14.26
N ARG A 777 -4.94 8.72 -14.64
CA ARG A 777 -5.22 7.54 -13.83
C ARG A 777 -5.37 6.27 -14.65
N TYR A 778 -4.87 5.17 -14.11
CA TYR A 778 -5.14 3.83 -14.64
C TYR A 778 -5.26 2.80 -13.51
N LEU A 779 -5.93 1.68 -13.79
CA LEU A 779 -5.95 0.52 -12.90
C LEU A 779 -4.79 -0.43 -13.22
N GLN A 780 -3.72 -0.32 -12.43
CA GLN A 780 -2.59 -1.25 -12.44
C GLN A 780 -3.01 -2.56 -11.77
N ASP A 781 -2.77 -3.72 -12.37
CA ASP A 781 -3.02 -4.95 -11.62
C ASP A 781 -1.93 -5.17 -10.60
N ARG A 782 -2.31 -5.77 -9.48
CA ARG A 782 -1.35 -6.04 -8.43
C ARG A 782 -0.19 -6.89 -8.96
N PRO A 783 1.06 -6.40 -8.86
CA PRO A 783 2.22 -7.11 -9.39
C PRO A 783 2.41 -8.51 -8.79
N ASP A 784 1.97 -8.73 -7.54
CA ASP A 784 2.06 -10.03 -6.88
C ASP A 784 1.08 -11.08 -7.43
N LEU A 785 0.04 -10.65 -8.15
CA LEU A 785 -0.89 -11.53 -8.86
C LEU A 785 -0.45 -11.81 -10.30
N ILE A 786 0.17 -10.83 -10.98
CA ILE A 786 0.68 -11.00 -12.35
C ILE A 786 1.91 -11.90 -12.38
N ASN A 787 2.79 -11.80 -11.37
CA ASN A 787 4.02 -12.60 -11.27
C ASN A 787 3.93 -13.62 -10.13
N PRO A 788 3.05 -14.65 -10.23
CA PRO A 788 2.81 -15.59 -9.14
C PRO A 788 4.07 -16.40 -8.79
N GLN A 789 4.99 -16.60 -9.74
CA GLN A 789 6.25 -17.28 -9.50
C GLN A 789 7.10 -16.56 -8.46
N ASP A 790 7.25 -15.23 -8.55
CA ASP A 790 8.08 -14.45 -7.62
C ASP A 790 7.56 -14.59 -6.18
N ARG A 791 6.24 -14.51 -6.03
CA ARG A 791 5.56 -14.74 -4.74
C ARG A 791 5.77 -16.18 -4.26
N TYR A 792 5.58 -17.17 -5.11
CA TYR A 792 5.77 -18.58 -4.76
C TYR A 792 7.21 -18.87 -4.29
N VAL A 793 8.20 -18.43 -5.05
CA VAL A 793 9.64 -18.60 -4.75
C VAL A 793 10.03 -17.90 -3.46
N ALA A 794 9.51 -16.69 -3.23
CA ALA A 794 9.70 -15.97 -1.98
C ALA A 794 9.19 -16.78 -0.77
N PHE A 795 7.96 -17.28 -0.85
CA PHE A 795 7.33 -18.03 0.24
C PHE A 795 8.00 -19.39 0.48
N ARG A 796 8.41 -20.10 -0.58
CA ARG A 796 9.23 -21.32 -0.45
C ARG A 796 10.56 -21.03 0.23
N GLY A 797 11.21 -19.92 -0.12
CA GLY A 797 12.42 -19.46 0.56
C GLY A 797 12.23 -19.29 2.06
N ILE A 798 11.13 -18.67 2.48
CA ILE A 798 10.81 -18.45 3.91
C ILE A 798 10.52 -19.78 4.60
N GLN A 799 9.71 -20.64 3.97
CA GLN A 799 9.38 -21.96 4.50
C GLN A 799 10.64 -22.79 4.79
N LEU A 800 11.55 -22.87 3.81
CA LEU A 800 12.82 -23.57 3.97
C LEU A 800 13.72 -22.94 5.04
N PHE A 801 13.84 -21.61 5.03
CA PHE A 801 14.65 -20.88 5.99
C PHE A 801 14.20 -21.13 7.44
N ARG A 802 12.88 -21.15 7.67
CA ARG A 802 12.28 -21.29 9.00
C ARG A 802 12.06 -22.72 9.46
N GLY A 803 12.26 -23.73 8.60
CA GLY A 803 12.05 -25.12 9.04
C GLY A 803 10.59 -25.57 9.05
N VAL A 804 9.68 -24.81 8.41
CA VAL A 804 8.24 -25.07 8.49
C VAL A 804 7.89 -26.27 7.59
N GLY A 805 7.08 -27.21 8.07
CA GLY A 805 6.68 -28.42 7.32
C GLY A 805 5.95 -28.11 6.00
N SER A 806 5.90 -29.08 5.07
CA SER A 806 5.43 -28.86 3.68
C SER A 806 4.04 -28.21 3.57
N ASN A 807 3.11 -28.65 4.42
CA ASN A 807 1.71 -28.21 4.48
C ASN A 807 1.42 -27.25 5.64
N ALA A 808 2.43 -26.90 6.43
CA ALA A 808 2.27 -26.02 7.57
C ALA A 808 2.17 -24.54 7.12
N PRO A 809 1.36 -23.73 7.81
CA PRO A 809 1.20 -22.32 7.51
C PRO A 809 2.50 -21.52 7.69
N VAL A 810 2.77 -20.55 6.81
CA VAL A 810 3.92 -19.63 6.92
C VAL A 810 3.41 -18.22 7.27
N PRO A 811 3.29 -17.86 8.56
CA PRO A 811 2.85 -16.53 8.97
C PRO A 811 3.87 -15.44 8.59
N LEU A 812 3.37 -14.29 8.13
CA LEU A 812 4.17 -13.11 7.73
C LEU A 812 3.79 -11.88 8.57
N PRO A 813 4.31 -11.78 9.80
CA PRO A 813 4.01 -10.63 10.65
C PRO A 813 4.71 -9.37 10.14
N VAL A 814 4.05 -8.22 10.31
CA VAL A 814 4.66 -6.89 10.16
C VAL A 814 5.85 -6.79 11.10
N SER A 815 6.99 -6.32 10.59
CA SER A 815 8.23 -6.22 11.36
C SER A 815 8.78 -4.79 11.47
N ALA A 816 8.16 -3.82 10.78
CA ALA A 816 8.56 -2.42 10.84
C ALA A 816 7.41 -1.49 10.45
N ILE A 817 7.20 -0.43 11.24
CA ILE A 817 6.25 0.66 10.97
C ILE A 817 7.03 1.89 10.51
N LEU A 818 6.84 2.28 9.24
CA LEU A 818 7.65 3.26 8.50
C LEU A 818 6.78 4.33 7.85
N SER A 819 6.00 5.07 8.65
CA SER A 819 5.09 6.12 8.18
C SER A 819 5.83 7.20 7.37
N GLY A 820 5.13 7.90 6.49
CA GLY A 820 5.72 8.93 5.63
C GLY A 820 5.16 10.31 5.93
N ARG A 821 6.03 11.32 5.92
CA ARG A 821 5.63 12.73 6.01
C ARG A 821 5.99 13.47 4.74
N ARG A 822 5.09 14.37 4.33
CA ARG A 822 5.37 15.29 3.24
C ARG A 822 5.81 16.63 3.82
N ASN A 823 7.10 16.88 3.66
CA ASN A 823 7.74 18.10 4.11
C ASN A 823 7.75 19.13 2.98
N ASN A 824 7.58 20.40 3.33
CA ASN A 824 7.72 21.53 2.41
C ASN A 824 8.55 22.64 3.06
N PRO A 825 9.35 23.37 2.25
CA PRO A 825 10.00 24.59 2.70
C PRO A 825 8.94 25.66 3.00
N PRO A 826 9.32 26.73 3.74
CA PRO A 826 8.45 27.89 3.90
C PRO A 826 8.29 28.64 2.56
N ASP A 827 7.09 29.16 2.30
CA ASP A 827 6.82 30.12 1.21
C ASP A 827 6.24 31.39 1.83
N ARG A 828 7.12 32.38 2.02
CA ARG A 828 6.74 33.66 2.66
C ARG A 828 5.77 34.46 1.81
N ALA A 829 5.81 34.35 0.48
CA ALA A 829 4.92 35.07 -0.41
C ALA A 829 3.50 34.50 -0.36
N ALA A 830 3.38 33.17 -0.25
CA ALA A 830 2.10 32.48 -0.09
C ALA A 830 1.62 32.36 1.38
N GLY A 831 2.39 32.87 2.35
CA GLY A 831 2.07 32.75 3.78
C GLY A 831 2.18 31.33 4.34
N ILE A 832 2.94 30.45 3.69
CA ILE A 832 3.11 29.04 4.08
C ILE A 832 4.32 28.92 5.01
N ARG A 833 4.08 28.43 6.24
CA ARG A 833 5.14 28.13 7.23
C ARG A 833 5.81 26.78 6.91
N SER A 834 7.02 26.59 7.41
CA SER A 834 7.81 25.38 7.14
C SER A 834 7.21 24.14 7.79
N LEU A 835 7.18 23.02 7.06
CA LEU A 835 7.01 21.68 7.62
C LEU A 835 8.25 20.81 7.36
N ALA A 836 9.34 21.38 6.83
CA ALA A 836 10.60 20.69 6.57
C ALA A 836 11.48 20.58 7.84
N LEU A 837 10.88 20.07 8.92
CA LEU A 837 11.47 19.99 10.26
C LEU A 837 12.17 18.66 10.52
N TYR A 838 11.83 17.65 9.73
CA TYR A 838 12.30 16.29 9.94
C TYR A 838 13.61 16.05 9.19
N ASN A 839 14.52 15.34 9.84
CA ASN A 839 15.63 14.68 9.17
C ASN A 839 15.11 13.45 8.38
N PRO A 840 15.97 12.68 7.68
CA PRO A 840 15.51 11.57 6.84
C PRO A 840 14.63 10.53 7.56
N ILE A 841 14.94 10.22 8.82
CA ILE A 841 14.29 9.17 9.60
C ILE A 841 14.18 9.62 11.07
N HIS A 842 12.95 9.76 11.54
CA HIS A 842 12.65 9.95 12.96
C HIS A 842 12.04 8.70 13.58
N TYR A 843 12.29 8.51 14.87
CA TYR A 843 11.57 7.57 15.73
C TYR A 843 10.70 8.36 16.70
N HIS A 844 9.44 7.95 16.83
CA HIS A 844 8.49 8.55 17.75
C HIS A 844 8.12 7.51 18.81
N GLU A 845 8.25 7.88 20.08
CA GLU A 845 7.59 7.14 21.13
C GLU A 845 6.06 7.25 20.95
N LEU A 846 5.31 6.33 21.54
CA LEU A 846 3.88 6.21 21.25
C LEU A 846 3.06 7.49 21.51
N PRO A 847 3.32 8.31 22.55
CA PRO A 847 2.60 9.58 22.72
C PRO A 847 2.81 10.54 21.55
N GLU A 848 4.07 10.83 21.18
CA GLU A 848 4.41 11.72 20.06
C GLU A 848 3.89 11.16 18.73
N LEU A 849 3.98 9.85 18.52
CA LEU A 849 3.42 9.18 17.34
C LEU A 849 1.92 9.39 17.24
N MET A 850 1.20 9.24 18.36
CA MET A 850 -0.24 9.45 18.39
C MET A 850 -0.62 10.93 18.19
N MET A 851 0.20 11.90 18.65
CA MET A 851 -0.03 13.33 18.31
C MET A 851 0.04 13.56 16.80
N ASP A 852 1.01 12.95 16.13
CA ASP A 852 1.14 13.01 14.68
C ASP A 852 -0.03 12.31 13.98
N TYR A 853 -0.39 11.10 14.41
CA TYR A 853 -1.47 10.32 13.82
C TYR A 853 -2.85 10.95 14.00
N VAL A 854 -3.13 11.61 15.13
CA VAL A 854 -4.35 12.39 15.34
C VAL A 854 -4.48 13.51 14.30
N CYS A 855 -3.37 14.10 13.87
CA CYS A 855 -3.36 15.30 13.04
C CYS A 855 -3.14 15.02 11.56
N SER A 856 -2.22 14.12 11.20
CA SER A 856 -1.80 13.79 9.83
C SER A 856 -1.59 15.07 8.99
N LEU A 857 -0.57 15.85 9.35
CA LEU A 857 -0.36 17.19 8.81
C LEU A 857 0.24 17.18 7.39
N THR A 858 -0.18 18.15 6.58
CA THR A 858 0.30 18.34 5.21
C THR A 858 0.42 19.83 4.86
N GLY A 859 1.42 20.18 4.06
CA GLY A 859 1.62 21.54 3.57
C GLY A 859 0.78 21.91 2.34
N LYS A 860 0.05 20.95 1.74
CA LYS A 860 -0.91 21.26 0.66
C LYS A 860 -2.21 21.77 1.30
N SER A 861 -2.69 22.92 0.83
CA SER A 861 -3.91 23.60 1.29
C SER A 861 -3.85 24.06 2.75
N PRO A 862 -3.04 25.09 3.08
CA PRO A 862 -3.11 25.74 4.38
C PRO A 862 -4.55 26.15 4.65
N SER A 863 -5.10 25.75 5.80
CA SER A 863 -6.35 26.36 6.27
C SER A 863 -6.11 27.85 6.49
N THR A 864 -7.17 28.66 6.48
CA THR A 864 -7.09 30.10 6.83
C THR A 864 -6.47 30.36 8.21
N THR A 865 -6.32 29.32 9.04
CA THR A 865 -5.80 29.37 10.41
C THR A 865 -4.53 28.53 10.63
N GLY A 866 -3.95 27.89 9.61
CA GLY A 866 -2.68 27.14 9.73
C GLY A 866 -2.58 25.82 8.94
N ALA A 867 -1.73 24.87 9.36
CA ALA A 867 -1.33 23.71 8.55
C ALA A 867 -2.54 22.86 8.12
N GLY A 868 -2.51 22.29 6.92
CA GLY A 868 -3.53 21.35 6.47
C GLY A 868 -3.49 20.06 7.27
N SER A 869 -4.65 19.44 7.50
CA SER A 869 -4.78 18.13 8.16
C SER A 869 -5.61 17.21 7.27
N GLU A 870 -5.15 15.98 7.07
CA GLU A 870 -5.93 14.92 6.39
C GLU A 870 -6.88 14.19 7.36
N GLY A 871 -7.00 14.68 8.61
CA GLY A 871 -7.70 14.03 9.71
C GLY A 871 -6.94 12.83 10.27
N ALA A 872 -7.41 12.28 11.39
CA ALA A 872 -6.73 11.19 12.06
C ALA A 872 -6.44 10.00 11.12
N LEU A 873 -5.22 9.47 11.21
CA LEU A 873 -4.71 8.34 10.43
C LEU A 873 -4.77 8.54 8.91
N THR A 874 -4.86 9.78 8.42
CA THR A 874 -5.17 10.16 7.02
C THR A 874 -6.53 9.65 6.50
N LYS A 875 -7.44 9.35 7.44
CA LYS A 875 -8.76 8.76 7.18
C LYS A 875 -9.91 9.75 7.33
N GLY A 876 -9.65 11.04 7.56
CA GLY A 876 -10.70 12.06 7.69
C GLY A 876 -11.75 11.99 6.56
N PRO A 877 -11.34 11.95 5.28
CA PRO A 877 -12.28 11.82 4.15
C PRO A 877 -12.91 10.43 3.98
N PHE A 878 -12.47 9.43 4.75
CA PHE A 878 -12.76 8.01 4.52
C PHE A 878 -13.31 7.28 5.75
N ASN A 879 -13.65 7.96 6.84
CA ASN A 879 -14.25 7.35 8.02
C ASN A 879 -15.59 8.04 8.35
N ALA A 880 -16.67 7.25 8.39
CA ALA A 880 -18.03 7.71 8.67
C ALA A 880 -18.37 7.73 10.18
N LEU A 881 -17.45 7.32 11.04
CA LEU A 881 -17.60 7.22 12.50
C LEU A 881 -16.76 8.30 13.20
N ALA A 882 -16.92 8.39 14.53
CA ALA A 882 -16.02 9.17 15.35
C ALA A 882 -14.59 8.60 15.25
N MET A 883 -13.62 9.45 14.94
CA MET A 883 -12.22 9.04 14.68
C MET A 883 -11.56 8.41 15.92
N VAL A 884 -12.10 8.65 17.11
CA VAL A 884 -11.60 8.11 18.37
C VAL A 884 -11.58 6.57 18.42
N HIS A 885 -12.52 5.90 17.73
CA HIS A 885 -12.59 4.44 17.71
C HIS A 885 -11.38 3.83 16.98
N ASP A 886 -11.03 4.39 15.83
CA ASP A 886 -9.83 4.06 15.05
C ASP A 886 -8.55 4.36 15.84
N LEU A 887 -8.50 5.51 16.53
CA LEU A 887 -7.35 5.92 17.33
C LEU A 887 -7.13 5.01 18.55
N ASN A 888 -8.22 4.61 19.22
CA ASN A 888 -8.18 3.64 20.31
C ASN A 888 -7.62 2.29 19.82
N ALA A 889 -8.11 1.80 18.68
CA ALA A 889 -7.64 0.56 18.08
C ALA A 889 -6.14 0.64 17.70
N THR A 890 -5.74 1.73 17.05
CA THR A 890 -4.35 1.97 16.64
C THR A 890 -3.40 2.04 17.85
N LEU A 891 -3.79 2.74 18.92
CA LEU A 891 -2.99 2.85 20.13
C LEU A 891 -2.74 1.47 20.75
N VAL A 892 -3.79 0.66 20.87
CA VAL A 892 -3.68 -0.71 21.40
C VAL A 892 -2.81 -1.57 20.48
N SER A 893 -3.01 -1.50 19.17
CA SER A 893 -2.22 -2.21 18.15
C SER A 893 -0.72 -1.91 18.28
N MET A 894 -0.34 -0.64 18.36
CA MET A 894 1.04 -0.20 18.51
C MET A 894 1.65 -0.60 19.86
N ALA A 895 0.89 -0.47 20.95
CA ALA A 895 1.35 -0.85 22.29
C ALA A 895 1.57 -2.36 22.42
N LEU A 896 0.68 -3.19 21.85
CA LEU A 896 0.77 -4.64 21.94
C LEU A 896 1.89 -5.22 21.07
N THR A 897 2.11 -4.66 19.88
CA THR A 897 3.14 -5.13 18.94
C THR A 897 4.54 -4.65 19.29
N GLY A 898 4.69 -3.49 19.95
CA GLY A 898 5.99 -3.02 20.44
C GLY A 898 7.05 -2.75 19.35
N LEU A 899 6.65 -2.60 18.08
CA LEU A 899 7.56 -2.41 16.94
C LEU A 899 8.20 -1.01 16.88
N GLY A 900 7.66 -0.05 17.64
CA GLY A 900 7.99 1.37 17.54
C GLY A 900 7.42 2.02 16.26
N GLY A 901 7.29 3.35 16.27
CA GLY A 901 6.83 4.12 15.11
C GLY A 901 7.96 4.94 14.50
N PHE A 902 8.42 4.59 13.31
CA PHE A 902 9.36 5.41 12.56
C PHE A 902 8.64 6.22 11.48
N SER A 903 9.18 7.39 11.17
CA SER A 903 8.67 8.26 10.11
C SER A 903 9.79 8.64 9.15
N THR A 904 9.48 8.63 7.85
CA THR A 904 10.40 8.93 6.74
C THR A 904 10.03 10.25 6.07
N ALA A 905 11.03 11.07 5.76
CA ALA A 905 10.82 12.35 5.08
C ALA A 905 10.61 12.18 3.57
N ALA A 906 9.66 12.92 3.00
CA ALA A 906 9.49 13.08 1.55
C ALA A 906 9.29 14.57 1.22
N GLY A 907 9.57 14.97 -0.02
CA GLY A 907 9.58 16.37 -0.44
C GLY A 907 10.90 17.04 -0.10
N HIS A 908 11.03 17.56 1.12
CA HIS A 908 12.21 18.34 1.57
C HIS A 908 12.78 17.88 2.92
N ILE A 909 14.06 18.18 3.15
CA ILE A 909 14.72 18.09 4.46
C ILE A 909 15.35 19.46 4.76
N GLY A 910 14.79 20.19 5.71
CA GLY A 910 15.04 21.62 5.83
C GLY A 910 14.58 22.40 4.59
N PRO A 911 14.72 23.74 4.61
CA PRO A 911 14.28 24.58 3.50
C PRO A 911 15.12 24.42 2.22
N GLU A 912 16.40 24.00 2.31
CA GLU A 912 17.35 24.02 1.18
C GLU A 912 17.38 22.73 0.36
N ILE A 913 17.04 21.58 0.96
CA ILE A 913 17.36 20.26 0.37
C ILE A 913 16.08 19.55 -0.08
N GLU A 914 15.89 19.48 -1.40
CA GLU A 914 14.83 18.67 -2.01
C GLU A 914 15.26 17.21 -2.10
N VAL A 915 14.39 16.31 -1.65
CA VAL A 915 14.62 14.86 -1.67
C VAL A 915 13.55 14.08 -2.45
N GLY A 916 12.45 14.74 -2.85
CA GLY A 916 11.34 14.09 -3.55
C GLY A 916 10.88 12.83 -2.81
N HIS A 917 10.94 11.68 -3.48
CA HIS A 917 10.62 10.36 -2.91
C HIS A 917 11.84 9.46 -2.66
N ASP A 918 13.06 9.96 -2.87
CA ASP A 918 14.29 9.15 -2.83
C ASP A 918 14.43 8.44 -1.48
N ILE A 919 14.17 9.16 -0.37
CA ILE A 919 14.20 8.59 0.98
C ILE A 919 13.17 7.48 1.15
N SER A 920 11.95 7.69 0.66
CA SER A 920 10.85 6.72 0.80
C SER A 920 11.15 5.40 0.09
N MET A 921 11.82 5.44 -1.07
CA MET A 921 12.16 4.25 -1.86
C MET A 921 13.32 3.44 -1.26
N PHE A 922 14.35 4.11 -0.71
CA PHE A 922 15.55 3.42 -0.22
C PHE A 922 15.40 2.90 1.22
N VAL A 923 14.57 3.49 2.08
CA VAL A 923 14.47 3.08 3.50
C VAL A 923 14.22 1.56 3.68
N PRO A 924 13.34 0.91 2.89
CA PRO A 924 13.19 -0.56 2.94
C PRO A 924 14.49 -1.34 2.65
N GLU A 925 15.40 -0.78 1.84
CA GLU A 925 16.72 -1.38 1.60
C GLU A 925 17.57 -1.41 2.87
N ILE A 926 17.46 -0.39 3.72
CA ILE A 926 18.14 -0.37 5.01
C ILE A 926 17.47 -1.35 5.96
N TRP A 927 16.14 -1.27 6.10
CA TRP A 927 15.39 -2.06 7.09
C TRP A 927 15.47 -3.57 6.87
N CYS A 928 15.37 -4.04 5.62
CA CYS A 928 15.53 -5.47 5.34
C CYS A 928 16.93 -5.98 5.69
N ARG A 929 17.93 -5.08 5.71
CA ARG A 929 19.32 -5.41 6.05
C ARG A 929 19.62 -5.31 7.54
N LEU A 930 18.68 -4.90 8.39
CA LEU A 930 18.83 -4.86 9.85
C LEU A 930 18.39 -6.17 10.48
N ARG A 931 19.12 -6.65 11.49
CA ARG A 931 18.67 -7.77 12.33
C ARG A 931 17.49 -7.34 13.22
N PRO A 932 16.66 -8.26 13.74
CA PRO A 932 15.61 -7.94 14.71
C PRO A 932 16.10 -7.04 15.85
N GLU A 933 17.21 -7.40 16.50
CA GLU A 933 17.79 -6.61 17.60
C GLU A 933 18.34 -5.23 17.16
N GLU A 934 18.68 -5.08 15.89
CA GLU A 934 19.16 -3.80 15.32
C GLU A 934 18.01 -2.86 14.92
N ARG A 935 16.77 -3.38 14.87
CA ARG A 935 15.55 -2.60 14.58
C ARG A 935 14.87 -2.08 15.85
N ASP A 936 15.22 -2.62 17.02
CA ASP A 936 14.67 -2.21 18.31
C ASP A 936 15.06 -0.76 18.63
N PRO A 937 14.10 0.17 18.75
CA PRO A 937 14.39 1.57 19.07
C PRO A 937 15.06 1.75 20.42
N VAL A 938 14.79 0.89 21.42
CA VAL A 938 15.44 0.96 22.74
C VAL A 938 16.93 0.67 22.61
N ALA A 939 17.28 -0.36 21.82
CA ALA A 939 18.66 -0.67 21.50
C ALA A 939 19.32 0.47 20.69
N MET A 940 18.60 1.06 19.73
CA MET A 940 19.12 2.20 18.95
C MET A 940 19.41 3.44 19.81
N ILE A 941 18.55 3.78 20.77
CA ILE A 941 18.76 4.89 21.71
C ILE A 941 19.98 4.60 22.58
N ARG A 942 20.02 3.41 23.21
CA ARG A 942 21.16 2.98 24.06
C ARG A 942 22.49 3.05 23.30
N ASP A 943 22.48 2.63 22.04
CA ASP A 943 23.68 2.58 21.20
C ASP A 943 23.97 3.93 20.51
N GLY A 944 23.27 5.02 20.85
CA GLY A 944 23.50 6.37 20.31
C GLY A 944 23.21 6.52 18.81
N MET A 945 22.38 5.63 18.26
CA MET A 945 21.93 5.67 16.86
C MET A 945 20.75 6.63 16.67
N LEU A 946 20.02 6.89 17.75
CA LEU A 946 18.93 7.85 17.83
C LEU A 946 19.26 8.91 18.88
N GLU A 947 19.01 10.18 18.58
CA GLU A 947 19.13 11.29 19.53
C GLU A 947 17.77 11.93 19.79
N ALA A 948 17.49 12.23 21.06
CA ALA A 948 16.24 12.88 21.48
C ALA A 948 16.29 14.38 21.14
N LEU A 949 15.20 14.89 20.58
CA LEU A 949 15.03 16.33 20.40
C LEU A 949 14.48 16.96 21.69
N GLN A 950 14.99 18.13 22.03
CA GLN A 950 14.73 18.82 23.30
C GLN A 950 14.08 20.16 23.05
N ASP A 951 13.09 20.52 23.89
CA ASP A 951 12.42 21.81 23.85
C ASP A 951 13.44 22.96 23.98
N ARG A 952 13.15 24.08 23.34
CA ARG A 952 14.05 25.25 23.32
C ARG A 952 13.27 26.53 23.56
N GLU A 953 13.86 27.45 24.31
CA GLU A 953 13.34 28.81 24.41
C GLU A 953 13.85 29.64 23.23
N HIS A 954 12.96 30.36 22.56
CA HIS A 954 13.29 31.26 21.48
C HIS A 954 12.37 32.47 21.53
N ASN A 955 12.95 33.68 21.59
CA ASN A 955 12.22 34.95 21.75
C ASN A 955 11.20 34.94 22.91
N GLY A 956 11.55 34.32 24.04
CA GLY A 956 10.68 34.21 25.23
C GLY A 956 9.52 33.20 25.10
N VAL A 957 9.48 32.41 24.02
CA VAL A 957 8.49 31.35 23.79
C VAL A 957 9.18 29.99 23.90
N LEU A 958 8.60 29.09 24.70
CA LEU A 958 9.03 27.70 24.77
C LEU A 958 8.50 26.93 23.55
N VAL A 959 9.42 26.50 22.68
CA VAL A 959 9.12 25.73 21.46
C VAL A 959 9.20 24.23 21.78
N PRO A 960 8.12 23.45 21.59
CA PRO A 960 8.04 22.06 22.01
C PRO A 960 8.70 21.10 21.00
N VAL A 961 10.00 21.26 20.74
CA VAL A 961 10.76 20.46 19.76
C VAL A 961 10.76 18.97 20.13
N SER A 962 10.60 18.62 21.42
CA SER A 962 10.47 17.23 21.87
C SER A 962 9.30 16.48 21.22
N ARG A 963 8.27 17.18 20.72
CA ARG A 963 7.17 16.56 19.95
C ARG A 963 7.61 15.91 18.64
N LEU A 964 8.81 16.21 18.15
CA LEU A 964 9.40 15.56 16.98
C LEU A 964 10.08 14.22 17.31
N GLY A 965 10.11 13.83 18.59
CA GLY A 965 10.66 12.58 19.08
C GLY A 965 12.18 12.50 18.97
N TYR A 966 12.65 11.41 18.39
CA TYR A 966 14.06 11.11 18.16
C TYR A 966 14.38 11.15 16.67
N ARG A 967 15.64 11.38 16.34
CA ARG A 967 16.12 11.37 14.95
C ARG A 967 17.38 10.53 14.80
N ILE A 968 17.62 9.99 13.59
CA ILE A 968 18.85 9.24 13.34
C ILE A 968 20.10 10.12 13.44
N THR A 969 21.19 9.52 13.91
CA THR A 969 22.49 10.21 14.06
C THR A 969 23.49 9.81 12.96
N SER A 970 24.63 10.49 12.90
CA SER A 970 25.75 10.09 12.04
C SER A 970 26.26 8.68 12.34
N ARG A 971 26.10 8.19 13.58
CA ARG A 971 26.43 6.81 13.97
C ARG A 971 25.52 5.79 13.28
N PHE A 972 24.22 6.08 13.19
CA PHE A 972 23.25 5.26 12.44
C PHE A 972 23.67 5.17 10.97
N VAL A 973 23.94 6.33 10.35
CA VAL A 973 24.37 6.41 8.94
C VAL A 973 25.65 5.59 8.73
N ARG A 974 26.71 5.84 9.50
CA ARG A 974 27.97 5.09 9.39
C ARG A 974 27.77 3.58 9.53
N ARG A 975 26.95 3.12 10.49
CA ARG A 975 26.80 1.69 10.79
C ARG A 975 25.91 0.95 9.79
N TYR A 976 24.79 1.55 9.41
CA TYR A 976 23.75 0.88 8.63
C TYR A 976 23.77 1.28 7.15
N PHE A 977 24.08 2.54 6.81
CA PHE A 977 24.17 2.95 5.40
C PHE A 977 25.42 2.39 4.73
N GLY A 978 26.46 2.08 5.50
CA GLY A 978 27.61 1.30 5.02
C GLY A 978 27.26 -0.13 4.57
N ARG A 979 26.00 -0.58 4.70
CA ARG A 979 25.47 -1.80 4.08
C ARG A 979 25.00 -1.59 2.63
N VAL A 980 24.88 -0.34 2.19
CA VAL A 980 24.35 0.07 0.88
C VAL A 980 25.35 0.92 0.10
N PHE A 981 25.94 1.93 0.74
CA PHE A 981 26.83 2.91 0.11
C PHE A 981 28.29 2.70 0.45
N ASP A 982 29.18 3.11 -0.46
CA ASP A 982 30.63 3.14 -0.23
C ASP A 982 31.04 4.25 0.74
N ASN A 983 30.42 5.43 0.60
CA ASN A 983 30.71 6.62 1.41
C ASN A 983 29.46 7.07 2.17
N PRO A 984 29.03 6.34 3.21
CA PRO A 984 27.73 6.55 3.84
C PRO A 984 27.53 7.95 4.45
N LEU A 985 28.57 8.54 5.06
CA LEU A 985 28.49 9.89 5.66
C LEU A 985 28.42 11.02 4.62
N LYS A 986 28.73 10.76 3.34
CA LYS A 986 28.56 11.76 2.28
C LYS A 986 27.11 11.82 1.78
N VAL A 987 26.35 10.74 2.00
CA VAL A 987 24.93 10.66 1.63
C VAL A 987 24.13 11.64 2.47
N PHE A 988 24.27 11.56 3.80
CA PHE A 988 23.65 12.48 4.75
C PHE A 988 24.72 13.22 5.55
N ASP A 989 24.94 14.47 5.16
CA ASP A 989 25.79 15.41 5.88
C ASP A 989 25.05 16.03 7.07
N GLU A 990 25.73 16.93 7.78
CA GLU A 990 25.19 17.60 8.96
C GLU A 990 23.94 18.42 8.64
N LYS A 991 23.87 19.10 7.48
CA LYS A 991 22.68 19.87 7.08
C LYS A 991 21.44 19.01 6.90
N ILE A 992 21.61 17.75 6.51
CA ILE A 992 20.51 16.78 6.37
C ILE A 992 20.14 16.16 7.71
N LEU A 993 21.13 15.78 8.51
CA LEU A 993 20.90 15.15 9.81
C LEU A 993 20.34 16.13 10.84
N CYS A 994 20.72 17.41 10.72
CA CYS A 994 20.33 18.52 11.57
C CYS A 994 19.69 19.65 10.74
N PRO A 995 18.42 19.51 10.27
CA PRO A 995 17.78 20.50 9.41
C PRO A 995 17.74 21.93 9.98
N GLU A 996 17.79 22.08 11.30
CA GLU A 996 17.87 23.36 12.01
C GLU A 996 19.14 24.17 11.69
N THR A 997 20.20 23.53 11.16
CA THR A 997 21.42 24.25 10.76
C THR A 997 21.28 24.96 9.41
N GLN A 998 20.22 24.66 8.64
CA GLN A 998 19.92 25.35 7.39
C GLN A 998 19.25 26.71 7.66
N ASP A 999 18.23 26.72 8.52
CA ASP A 999 17.52 27.92 8.97
C ASP A 999 16.85 27.64 10.32
N LEU A 1000 17.42 28.18 11.40
CA LEU A 1000 16.93 27.94 12.76
C LEU A 1000 15.57 28.57 13.01
N ASP A 1001 15.32 29.77 12.46
CA ASP A 1001 14.07 30.51 12.70
C ASP A 1001 12.91 29.80 12.01
N SER A 1002 13.08 29.41 10.74
CA SER A 1002 12.07 28.64 10.00
C SER A 1002 11.82 27.26 10.64
N PHE A 1003 12.84 26.63 11.23
CA PHE A 1003 12.69 25.38 11.96
C PHE A 1003 11.84 25.55 13.23
N LEU A 1004 12.19 26.51 14.09
CA LEU A 1004 11.47 26.74 15.34
C LEU A 1004 10.04 27.23 15.12
N ASP A 1005 9.84 28.12 14.14
CA ASP A 1005 8.51 28.57 13.72
C ASP A 1005 7.65 27.40 13.22
N GLY A 1006 8.21 26.51 12.39
CA GLY A 1006 7.47 25.34 11.93
C GLY A 1006 7.13 24.34 13.04
N VAL A 1007 7.96 24.20 14.08
CA VAL A 1007 7.61 23.37 15.25
C VAL A 1007 6.42 23.97 16.00
N LEU A 1008 6.39 25.29 16.21
CA LEU A 1008 5.22 25.96 16.77
C LEU A 1008 3.98 25.77 15.89
N TYR A 1009 4.15 25.84 14.57
CA TYR A 1009 3.07 25.60 13.62
C TYR A 1009 2.45 24.20 13.76
N VAL A 1010 3.28 23.17 13.94
CA VAL A 1010 2.83 21.81 14.22
C VAL A 1010 2.06 21.77 15.55
N ALA A 1011 2.57 22.42 16.60
CA ALA A 1011 1.91 22.43 17.91
C ALA A 1011 0.56 23.15 17.90
N GLU A 1012 0.45 24.28 17.18
CA GLU A 1012 -0.80 25.02 16.96
C GLU A 1012 -1.82 24.18 16.19
N ALA A 1013 -1.38 23.49 15.14
CA ALA A 1013 -2.24 22.60 14.36
C ALA A 1013 -2.72 21.41 15.22
N GLN A 1014 -1.85 20.82 16.03
CA GLN A 1014 -2.20 19.79 17.01
C GLN A 1014 -3.24 20.28 18.01
N GLN A 1015 -3.08 21.50 18.53
CA GLN A 1015 -4.05 22.11 19.44
C GLN A 1015 -5.42 22.26 18.80
N ARG A 1016 -5.47 22.79 17.57
CA ARG A 1016 -6.72 22.98 16.83
C ARG A 1016 -7.42 21.66 16.55
N VAL A 1017 -6.69 20.64 16.09
CA VAL A 1017 -7.26 19.32 15.81
C VAL A 1017 -7.77 18.65 17.10
N ALA A 1018 -7.01 18.75 18.20
CA ALA A 1018 -7.44 18.16 19.48
C ALA A 1018 -8.72 18.78 20.02
N LYS A 1019 -8.93 20.10 19.88
CA LYS A 1019 -10.16 20.80 20.31
C LYS A 1019 -11.43 20.23 19.67
N VAL A 1020 -11.36 19.75 18.43
CA VAL A 1020 -12.51 19.15 17.71
C VAL A 1020 -13.12 17.98 18.49
N TYR A 1021 -12.30 17.16 19.15
CA TYR A 1021 -12.78 16.01 19.94
C TYR A 1021 -13.53 16.41 21.21
N PHE A 1022 -13.29 17.62 21.73
CA PHE A 1022 -14.07 18.19 22.84
C PHE A 1022 -15.37 18.78 22.33
N GLU A 1023 -15.31 19.51 21.22
CA GLU A 1023 -16.46 20.17 20.59
C GLU A 1023 -17.53 19.17 20.12
N ASP A 1024 -17.12 18.02 19.57
CA ASP A 1024 -18.03 16.97 19.12
C ASP A 1024 -18.36 15.92 20.21
N GLY A 1025 -17.78 16.05 21.40
CA GLY A 1025 -17.97 15.14 22.53
C GLY A 1025 -17.32 13.76 22.38
N SER A 1026 -16.63 13.47 21.27
CA SER A 1026 -16.03 12.15 21.01
C SER A 1026 -14.90 11.80 21.97
N ILE A 1027 -14.30 12.79 22.64
CA ILE A 1027 -13.32 12.56 23.71
C ILE A 1027 -13.85 11.67 24.84
N ALA A 1028 -15.17 11.62 25.06
CA ALA A 1028 -15.78 10.74 26.07
C ALA A 1028 -15.49 9.26 25.80
N ASN A 1029 -15.30 8.88 24.54
CA ASN A 1029 -14.99 7.51 24.12
C ASN A 1029 -13.47 7.27 23.96
N ALA A 1030 -12.62 8.26 24.20
CA ALA A 1030 -11.18 8.08 24.15
C ALA A 1030 -10.71 7.19 25.32
N CYS A 1031 -9.90 6.17 25.02
CA CYS A 1031 -9.26 5.39 26.07
C CYS A 1031 -8.37 6.32 26.94
N PRO A 1032 -8.12 5.97 28.22
CA PRO A 1032 -7.41 6.85 29.15
C PRO A 1032 -6.11 7.49 28.61
N PRO A 1033 -5.17 6.75 27.97
CA PRO A 1033 -3.96 7.38 27.43
C PRO A 1033 -4.26 8.37 26.29
N LEU A 1034 -5.19 8.04 25.39
CA LEU A 1034 -5.57 8.93 24.29
C LEU A 1034 -6.29 10.18 24.81
N LYS A 1035 -7.15 10.04 25.82
CA LYS A 1035 -7.84 11.18 26.45
C LYS A 1035 -6.84 12.16 27.06
N ALA A 1036 -5.88 11.65 27.85
CA ALA A 1036 -4.81 12.47 28.42
C ALA A 1036 -3.97 13.15 27.33
N LEU A 1037 -3.67 12.45 26.24
CA LEU A 1037 -2.94 13.00 25.09
C LEU A 1037 -3.71 14.18 24.44
N LEU A 1038 -5.00 14.00 24.17
CA LEU A 1038 -5.84 15.02 23.56
C LEU A 1038 -5.98 16.25 24.48
N GLU A 1039 -6.07 16.07 25.79
CA GLU A 1039 -6.05 17.17 26.78
C GLU A 1039 -4.72 17.93 26.76
N ILE A 1040 -3.59 17.23 26.73
CA ILE A 1040 -2.25 17.85 26.59
C ILE A 1040 -2.12 18.60 25.27
N MET A 1041 -2.60 18.04 24.15
CA MET A 1041 -2.55 18.70 22.85
C MET A 1041 -3.41 19.99 22.85
N ALA A 1042 -4.61 19.94 23.43
CA ALA A 1042 -5.56 21.06 23.43
C ALA A 1042 -5.20 22.18 24.41
N THR A 1043 -4.66 21.84 25.59
CA THR A 1043 -4.49 22.79 26.70
C THR A 1043 -3.04 22.93 27.18
N GLY A 1044 -2.13 22.07 26.70
CA GLY A 1044 -0.74 21.98 27.14
C GLY A 1044 -0.53 21.08 28.36
N LYS A 1045 -1.58 20.72 29.09
CA LYS A 1045 -1.48 19.92 30.33
C LYS A 1045 -2.63 18.92 30.50
N TRP A 1046 -2.41 17.88 31.29
CA TRP A 1046 -3.43 16.95 31.78
C TRP A 1046 -3.17 16.72 33.27
N ASP A 1047 -4.13 17.04 34.15
CA ASP A 1047 -3.94 16.92 35.61
C ASP A 1047 -2.65 17.61 36.12
N GLY A 1048 -2.35 18.79 35.58
CA GLY A 1048 -1.12 19.55 35.86
C GLY A 1048 0.16 18.98 35.23
N LYS A 1049 0.11 17.79 34.61
CA LYS A 1049 1.23 17.09 33.96
C LYS A 1049 1.32 17.43 32.48
N THR A 1050 2.49 17.21 31.91
CA THR A 1050 2.88 17.40 30.51
C THR A 1050 3.15 16.06 29.83
N ALA A 1051 3.47 16.08 28.53
CA ALA A 1051 3.85 14.87 27.78
C ALA A 1051 5.14 14.21 28.29
N GLN A 1052 5.96 14.94 29.05
CA GLN A 1052 7.24 14.43 29.58
C GLN A 1052 7.08 13.73 30.95
N ASP A 1053 5.93 13.84 31.60
CA ASP A 1053 5.73 13.28 32.92
C ASP A 1053 5.74 11.73 32.89
N PRO A 1054 6.52 11.06 33.77
CA PRO A 1054 6.66 9.61 33.77
C PRO A 1054 5.32 8.86 33.89
N GLY A 1055 4.40 9.38 34.72
CA GLY A 1055 3.09 8.77 34.91
C GLY A 1055 2.22 8.82 33.65
N PHE A 1056 2.36 9.85 32.82
CA PHE A 1056 1.69 9.93 31.52
C PHE A 1056 2.30 8.95 30.53
N ARG A 1057 3.63 8.93 30.37
CA ARG A 1057 4.34 7.99 29.48
C ARG A 1057 4.05 6.53 29.83
N GLN A 1058 3.96 6.21 31.13
CA GLN A 1058 3.66 4.85 31.61
C GLN A 1058 2.32 4.31 31.08
N MET A 1059 1.32 5.16 30.83
CA MET A 1059 -0.01 4.74 30.32
C MET A 1059 0.06 4.12 28.91
N PHE A 1060 1.11 4.42 28.15
CA PHE A 1060 1.32 3.94 26.78
C PHE A 1060 2.15 2.65 26.71
N THR A 1061 2.66 2.18 27.85
CA THR A 1061 3.43 0.92 27.90
C THR A 1061 2.51 -0.28 27.73
N ARG A 1062 3.06 -1.34 27.13
CA ARG A 1062 2.35 -2.59 26.89
C ARG A 1062 1.80 -3.19 28.18
N GLU A 1063 2.62 -3.20 29.23
CA GLU A 1063 2.30 -3.74 30.54
C GLU A 1063 1.09 -3.02 31.14
N SER A 1064 1.09 -1.68 31.11
CA SER A 1064 -0.02 -0.87 31.60
C SER A 1064 -1.31 -1.12 30.82
N VAL A 1065 -1.24 -1.20 29.48
CA VAL A 1065 -2.42 -1.51 28.65
C VAL A 1065 -2.99 -2.88 29.04
N LEU A 1066 -2.16 -3.92 29.11
CA LEU A 1066 -2.61 -5.29 29.41
C LEU A 1066 -3.19 -5.46 30.83
N GLN A 1067 -2.74 -4.67 31.79
CA GLN A 1067 -3.24 -4.73 33.18
C GLN A 1067 -4.48 -3.88 33.42
N SER A 1068 -4.73 -2.90 32.55
CA SER A 1068 -5.80 -1.92 32.72
C SER A 1068 -7.22 -2.49 32.58
N ASP A 1069 -8.16 -1.90 33.31
CA ASP A 1069 -9.57 -2.30 33.25
C ASP A 1069 -10.25 -1.85 31.96
N TRP A 1070 -9.84 -0.71 31.38
CA TRP A 1070 -10.38 -0.25 30.11
C TRP A 1070 -10.03 -1.21 28.97
N TYR A 1071 -8.83 -1.80 28.97
CA TYR A 1071 -8.46 -2.81 27.98
C TYR A 1071 -9.27 -4.10 28.17
N LYS A 1072 -9.45 -4.56 29.41
CA LYS A 1072 -10.33 -5.72 29.72
C LYS A 1072 -11.76 -5.48 29.21
N ALA A 1073 -12.29 -4.27 29.39
CA ALA A 1073 -13.62 -3.91 28.88
C ALA A 1073 -13.71 -4.03 27.35
N ARG A 1074 -12.63 -3.70 26.61
CA ARG A 1074 -12.58 -3.91 25.16
C ARG A 1074 -12.65 -5.38 24.75
N LEU A 1075 -12.03 -6.27 25.53
CA LEU A 1075 -12.05 -7.71 25.27
C LEU A 1075 -13.43 -8.31 25.57
N VAL A 1076 -14.09 -7.86 26.64
CA VAL A 1076 -15.48 -8.24 26.95
C VAL A 1076 -16.42 -7.76 25.86
N ALA A 1077 -16.31 -6.49 25.43
CA ALA A 1077 -17.11 -5.97 24.33
C ALA A 1077 -16.90 -6.76 23.03
N LYS A 1078 -15.66 -7.21 22.75
CA LYS A 1078 -15.36 -8.07 21.59
C LYS A 1078 -16.06 -9.42 21.68
N GLN A 1079 -16.05 -10.06 22.85
CA GLN A 1079 -16.76 -11.31 23.08
C GLN A 1079 -18.26 -11.13 22.85
N ASP A 1080 -18.85 -10.05 23.37
CA ASP A 1080 -20.27 -9.76 23.17
C ASP A 1080 -20.62 -9.56 21.69
N VAL A 1081 -19.76 -8.86 20.92
CA VAL A 1081 -19.91 -8.71 19.48
C VAL A 1081 -19.92 -10.06 18.77
N ASP A 1082 -18.98 -10.95 19.10
CA ASP A 1082 -18.90 -12.29 18.49
C ASP A 1082 -20.13 -13.14 18.81
N ILE A 1083 -20.61 -13.11 20.06
CA ILE A 1083 -21.82 -13.81 20.48
C ILE A 1083 -23.05 -13.29 19.72
N ARG A 1084 -23.22 -11.96 19.64
CA ARG A 1084 -24.34 -11.34 18.89
C ARG A 1084 -24.29 -11.72 17.41
N LEU A 1085 -23.12 -11.66 16.80
CA LEU A 1085 -22.92 -12.02 15.40
C LEU A 1085 -23.20 -13.51 15.14
N ALA A 1086 -22.70 -14.40 16.00
CA ALA A 1086 -22.93 -15.84 15.90
C ALA A 1086 -24.41 -16.18 16.03
N LYS A 1087 -25.12 -15.56 16.98
CA LYS A 1087 -26.58 -15.72 17.14
C LYS A 1087 -27.34 -15.29 15.89
N ARG A 1088 -26.99 -14.15 15.29
CA ARG A 1088 -27.62 -13.66 14.04
C ARG A 1088 -27.35 -14.57 12.84
N LYS A 1089 -26.11 -15.05 12.69
CA LYS A 1089 -25.73 -16.02 11.65
C LYS A 1089 -26.51 -17.31 11.79
N LEU A 1090 -26.58 -17.84 13.02
CA LEU A 1090 -27.32 -19.05 13.32
C LEU A 1090 -28.82 -18.90 13.04
N ALA A 1091 -29.43 -17.79 13.44
CA ALA A 1091 -30.84 -17.51 13.17
C ALA A 1091 -31.15 -17.43 11.67
N SER A 1092 -30.29 -16.73 10.89
CA SER A 1092 -30.44 -16.61 9.43
C SER A 1092 -30.38 -17.98 8.76
N LEU A 1093 -29.37 -18.79 9.12
CA LEU A 1093 -29.17 -20.12 8.57
C LEU A 1093 -30.30 -21.09 8.95
N GLN A 1094 -30.78 -21.03 10.19
CA GLN A 1094 -31.94 -21.80 10.65
C GLN A 1094 -33.22 -21.43 9.90
N GLY A 1095 -33.49 -20.13 9.74
CA GLY A 1095 -34.65 -19.63 9.00
C GLY A 1095 -34.65 -20.11 7.55
N TYR A 1096 -33.48 -20.12 6.90
CA TYR A 1096 -33.34 -20.65 5.53
C TYR A 1096 -33.58 -22.17 5.46
N CYS A 1097 -33.03 -22.93 6.42
CA CYS A 1097 -33.14 -24.39 6.45
C CYS A 1097 -34.54 -24.93 6.81
N GLN A 1098 -35.42 -24.09 7.38
CA GLN A 1098 -36.80 -24.48 7.73
C GLN A 1098 -37.76 -24.44 6.53
N GLN A 1099 -37.36 -23.85 5.40
CA GLN A 1099 -38.22 -23.73 4.23
C GLN A 1099 -38.21 -25.02 3.40
N ALA A 1100 -39.38 -25.64 3.23
CA ALA A 1100 -39.51 -26.96 2.61
C ALA A 1100 -39.03 -27.02 1.15
N ASN A 1101 -39.08 -25.89 0.43
CA ASN A 1101 -38.63 -25.75 -0.95
C ASN A 1101 -37.10 -25.58 -1.10
N HIS A 1102 -36.33 -25.56 -0.01
CA HIS A 1102 -34.88 -25.33 -0.05
C HIS A 1102 -34.00 -26.60 0.06
N GLN A 1103 -34.60 -27.79 0.16
CA GLN A 1103 -33.87 -29.04 0.44
C GLN A 1103 -32.66 -29.28 -0.49
N GLN A 1104 -32.83 -29.08 -1.80
CA GLN A 1104 -31.74 -29.27 -2.77
C GLN A 1104 -30.58 -28.29 -2.56
N VAL A 1105 -30.87 -27.04 -2.19
CA VAL A 1105 -29.86 -26.01 -1.92
C VAL A 1105 -29.14 -26.29 -0.60
N ILE A 1106 -29.90 -26.73 0.42
CA ILE A 1106 -29.36 -27.12 1.73
C ILE A 1106 -28.30 -28.22 1.57
N GLU A 1107 -28.58 -29.24 0.75
CA GLU A 1107 -27.66 -30.33 0.46
C GLU A 1107 -26.46 -29.85 -0.38
N ARG A 1108 -26.70 -29.12 -1.48
CA ARG A 1108 -25.65 -28.61 -2.37
C ARG A 1108 -24.64 -27.71 -1.66
N LEU A 1109 -25.12 -26.81 -0.81
CA LEU A 1109 -24.28 -25.85 -0.06
C LEU A 1109 -23.83 -26.38 1.31
N GLN A 1110 -24.20 -27.60 1.66
CA GLN A 1110 -23.87 -28.25 2.93
C GLN A 1110 -24.29 -27.40 4.16
N LEU A 1111 -25.47 -26.76 4.08
CA LEU A 1111 -25.92 -25.80 5.10
C LEU A 1111 -26.13 -26.46 6.47
N THR A 1112 -26.43 -27.76 6.51
CA THR A 1112 -26.52 -28.52 7.77
C THR A 1112 -25.18 -28.59 8.51
N GLU A 1113 -24.06 -28.75 7.79
CA GLU A 1113 -22.72 -28.74 8.40
C GLU A 1113 -22.33 -27.34 8.85
N ARG A 1114 -22.64 -26.31 8.05
CA ARG A 1114 -22.46 -24.91 8.46
C ARG A 1114 -23.26 -24.57 9.73
N LEU A 1115 -24.45 -25.15 9.88
CA LEU A 1115 -25.31 -24.94 11.05
C LEU A 1115 -24.75 -25.62 12.30
N LYS A 1116 -24.16 -26.82 12.16
CA LYS A 1116 -23.39 -27.44 13.26
C LYS A 1116 -22.19 -26.59 13.65
N ARG A 1117 -21.43 -26.09 12.65
CA ARG A 1117 -20.27 -25.23 12.89
C ARG A 1117 -20.65 -23.92 13.59
N ALA A 1118 -21.71 -23.25 13.14
CA ALA A 1118 -22.19 -22.02 13.75
C ALA A 1118 -22.61 -22.20 15.22
N ARG A 1119 -23.15 -23.38 15.59
CA ARG A 1119 -23.44 -23.72 17.00
C ARG A 1119 -22.15 -23.89 17.81
N LEU A 1120 -21.18 -24.64 17.28
CA LEU A 1120 -19.88 -24.81 17.94
C LEU A 1120 -19.13 -23.49 18.14
N ASP A 1121 -19.17 -22.60 17.14
CA ASP A 1121 -18.55 -21.28 17.25
C ASP A 1121 -19.27 -20.42 18.31
N LEU A 1122 -20.61 -20.49 18.40
CA LEU A 1122 -21.36 -19.82 19.47
C LEU A 1122 -20.98 -20.35 20.85
N ASP A 1123 -20.97 -21.67 21.05
CA ASP A 1123 -20.58 -22.31 22.32
C ASP A 1123 -19.16 -21.89 22.73
N ARG A 1124 -18.23 -21.84 21.76
CA ARG A 1124 -16.87 -21.33 21.97
C ARG A 1124 -16.90 -19.86 22.40
N TYR A 1125 -17.62 -18.98 21.70
CA TYR A 1125 -17.62 -17.56 22.02
C TYR A 1125 -18.25 -17.24 23.39
N GLU A 1126 -19.20 -18.06 23.84
CA GLU A 1126 -19.80 -17.95 25.18
C GLU A 1126 -18.88 -18.49 26.30
N SER A 1127 -17.79 -19.19 25.98
CA SER A 1127 -16.85 -19.75 26.96
C SER A 1127 -15.90 -18.69 27.58
N ALA A 1128 -15.43 -18.98 28.80
CA ALA A 1128 -14.44 -18.13 29.48
C ALA A 1128 -13.05 -18.24 28.83
N GLU A 1129 -12.73 -19.40 28.26
CA GLU A 1129 -11.49 -19.69 27.53
C GLU A 1129 -11.35 -18.77 26.31
N TYR A 1130 -12.45 -18.48 25.61
CA TYR A 1130 -12.42 -17.55 24.49
C TYR A 1130 -12.03 -16.14 24.93
N LEU A 1131 -12.62 -15.61 26.01
CA LEU A 1131 -12.24 -14.30 26.54
C LEU A 1131 -10.76 -14.23 26.94
N GLN A 1132 -10.21 -15.32 27.49
CA GLN A 1132 -8.78 -15.41 27.80
C GLN A 1132 -7.90 -15.44 26.53
N SER A 1133 -8.34 -16.13 25.49
CA SER A 1133 -7.63 -16.18 24.19
C SER A 1133 -7.53 -14.79 23.55
N LEU A 1134 -8.51 -13.91 23.78
CA LEU A 1134 -8.51 -12.54 23.25
C LEU A 1134 -7.44 -11.62 23.85
N ARG A 1135 -6.81 -11.97 24.98
CA ARG A 1135 -5.78 -11.13 25.61
C ARG A 1135 -4.55 -10.98 24.70
N GLY A 1136 -4.23 -9.77 24.26
CA GLY A 1136 -3.23 -9.50 23.22
C GLY A 1136 -3.83 -9.27 21.83
N CYS A 1137 -5.16 -9.27 21.70
CA CYS A 1137 -5.88 -8.69 20.56
C CYS A 1137 -6.27 -7.22 20.86
N ILE A 1138 -6.78 -6.49 19.86
CA ILE A 1138 -7.16 -5.07 19.99
C ILE A 1138 -8.47 -4.87 20.79
N GLY A 1139 -9.38 -5.84 20.75
CA GLY A 1139 -10.75 -5.74 21.27
C GLY A 1139 -11.67 -4.88 20.40
N VAL A 1140 -12.83 -4.52 20.96
CA VAL A 1140 -13.80 -3.57 20.37
C VAL A 1140 -13.91 -2.35 21.29
N ASP A 1141 -14.26 -1.19 20.74
CA ASP A 1141 -14.63 -0.05 21.58
C ASP A 1141 -15.97 -0.31 22.30
N PRO A 1142 -16.05 -0.30 23.64
CA PRO A 1142 -17.28 -0.63 24.36
C PRO A 1142 -18.47 0.28 24.04
N ALA A 1143 -18.25 1.42 23.38
CA ALA A 1143 -19.31 2.31 22.91
C ALA A 1143 -20.03 1.84 21.62
N LEU A 1144 -19.57 0.75 20.98
CA LEU A 1144 -20.05 0.27 19.67
C LEU A 1144 -20.96 -0.96 19.73
#